data_AF-A0A0G4KLH3-F1
#
_entry.id   AF-A0A0G4KLH3-F1
#
_cell.length_a   1.000
_cell.length_b   1.000
_cell.length_c   1.000
_cell.angle_alpha   90.00
_cell.angle_beta   90.00
_cell.angle_gamma   90.00
#
_symmetry.space_group_name_H-M   'P 1'
#
loop_
_entity.id
_entity.type
_entity.pdbx_description
1 polymer ?
#
loop_
_entity_poly.entity_id
_entity_poly.type
_entity_poly.pdbx_seq_one_letter_code
_entity_poly.pdbx_strand_id
1 'polypeptide(L)'
;MKLISTLGACLTALFADSVTAIWNPIVPGWNPDASILRVKDDYYIATSSFEYYPGIPIYHSKDLANWTLKSHAFTRPEQLQLYGTPTSAGAWAPSLSYFKAKFWIASMTCWTYDPVARVWPRVFFASSADLVTWSDPVWADPWGIDPELFHDPVSGKTYLNLMAPNNNADRLWGLAGCEVSVSSGRCVGPYASLWNGTLPHIASARPEGPKTVYRGGYYYLIAAEGGTDELHRVTVARSKSPQGPFEAGPGNPLLYNGQWGFKNLTVQSTGHATLVEAADGKWYASFLARRNINGSREGFLVDAEWVDGWPVLNGGRPVLLSEQVGAEAAGARPVPEPWVDDFSGPELDKSWYQLRTPYTQNYKVFNGRLALRPNVFGLSDRDTPAAILRKQTSLNMTFSAELLGFKGSLGPRNRIGISSYLSEFQHQDIGLRGCVNATGMCLYAELRRNLATEYWQTPLNESSSGLSSGLTLHIRATPLKYELGYSLKGQKSPTYVKEIESRWQAFAPAGWFVFSGNSFGLFATGEGEPWPYNAPDVGFTKVTETPTDVVYLCHGGTFCQGGPNGTRAVTAVKPWIDRGTIRRPRQPFQLCDLTKAQSGRYHNFASQELGIDGFQPTRLLSPIMARINQGCRKAEAVQDCLHRGIAMMFWGHMDGRGSDQWWSWQQCHAYFAANMSQEMMAWEASIVKNTYDSVSALDRWTAEMQRVNPGVFDDLERWRKEAEENDPAMFEDLDEVDEQDGLGGQ
;
A
#
# COMPACT_ATOMS: atom_id res chain seq x y z
N MET A 1 32.00 -72.08 23.74
CA MET A 1 31.42 -71.27 24.84
C MET A 1 32.04 -69.88 24.79
N LYS A 2 31.16 -68.88 24.67
CA LYS A 2 31.29 -67.40 24.69
C LYS A 2 32.67 -66.75 24.98
N LEU A 3 33.04 -65.76 24.16
CA LEU A 3 33.07 -64.30 24.46
C LEU A 3 34.12 -63.60 23.59
N ILE A 4 33.72 -62.81 22.58
CA ILE A 4 34.47 -61.61 22.16
C ILE A 4 33.45 -60.52 21.82
N SER A 5 33.71 -59.36 22.42
CA SER A 5 32.97 -58.11 22.48
C SER A 5 32.87 -57.36 21.15
N THR A 6 31.68 -56.84 20.86
CA THR A 6 31.34 -55.90 19.79
C THR A 6 31.70 -54.46 20.20
N LEU A 7 32.58 -53.81 19.45
CA LEU A 7 32.75 -52.36 19.43
C LEU A 7 32.09 -51.84 18.15
N GLY A 8 30.82 -51.43 18.26
CA GLY A 8 30.11 -50.69 17.22
C GLY A 8 30.17 -49.21 17.56
N ALA A 9 31.07 -48.47 16.90
CA ALA A 9 31.06 -47.02 16.95
C ALA A 9 29.83 -46.52 16.18
N CYS A 10 28.88 -45.97 16.92
CA CYS A 10 27.66 -45.36 16.41
C CYS A 10 28.03 -44.06 15.68
N LEU A 11 27.88 -44.04 14.36
CA LEU A 11 27.91 -42.81 13.57
C LEU A 11 26.58 -42.08 13.81
N THR A 12 26.50 -41.28 14.87
CA THR A 12 25.43 -40.28 15.00
C THR A 12 25.73 -39.17 14.00
N ALA A 13 25.07 -39.22 12.85
CA ALA A 13 24.92 -38.07 11.98
C ALA A 13 24.14 -37.00 12.77
N LEU A 14 24.87 -36.02 13.31
CA LEU A 14 24.29 -34.76 13.75
C LEU A 14 23.73 -34.07 12.50
N PHE A 15 22.42 -34.23 12.27
CA PHE A 15 21.70 -33.27 11.44
C PHE A 15 21.71 -31.97 12.23
N ALA A 16 22.69 -31.11 11.94
CA ALA A 16 22.56 -29.71 12.31
C ALA A 16 21.38 -29.18 11.51
N ASP A 17 20.23 -28.99 12.16
CA ASP A 17 19.13 -28.21 11.61
C ASP A 17 19.73 -26.86 11.22
N SER A 18 19.89 -26.66 9.92
CA SER A 18 20.48 -25.47 9.37
C SER A 18 19.44 -24.37 9.58
N VAL A 19 19.67 -23.46 10.54
CA VAL A 19 18.78 -22.32 10.76
C VAL A 19 18.80 -21.46 9.49
N THR A 20 17.70 -21.49 8.73
CA THR A 20 17.56 -20.66 7.53
C THR A 20 17.38 -19.21 7.95
N ALA A 21 18.14 -18.31 7.33
CA ALA A 21 17.96 -16.88 7.53
C ALA A 21 16.60 -16.39 7.03
N ILE A 22 15.86 -15.66 7.88
CA ILE A 22 14.57 -15.08 7.54
C ILE A 22 14.78 -13.66 7.01
N TRP A 23 14.28 -13.40 5.80
CA TRP A 23 14.40 -12.11 5.12
C TRP A 23 13.03 -11.55 4.76
N ASN A 24 12.80 -10.27 5.10
CA ASN A 24 11.57 -9.58 4.76
C ASN A 24 11.59 -8.93 3.37
N PRO A 25 10.46 -8.91 2.63
CA PRO A 25 9.18 -9.56 2.97
C PRO A 25 9.27 -11.09 2.84
N ILE A 26 8.64 -11.80 3.79
CA ILE A 26 8.58 -13.28 3.80
C ILE A 26 7.57 -13.82 2.79
N VAL A 27 6.54 -13.03 2.45
CA VAL A 27 5.57 -13.33 1.39
C VAL A 27 5.45 -12.10 0.49
N PRO A 28 6.25 -12.01 -0.60
CA PRO A 28 6.34 -10.81 -1.43
C PRO A 28 5.14 -10.61 -2.36
N GLY A 29 5.04 -9.43 -2.96
CA GLY A 29 3.88 -9.04 -3.78
C GLY A 29 2.67 -8.71 -2.92
N TRP A 30 1.51 -8.42 -3.54
CA TRP A 30 0.33 -8.05 -2.75
C TRP A 30 -0.15 -9.26 -1.91
N ASN A 31 0.25 -9.27 -0.65
CA ASN A 31 -0.07 -10.28 0.36
C ASN A 31 -0.35 -9.56 1.69
N PRO A 32 -1.38 -8.68 1.73
CA PRO A 32 -1.71 -7.92 2.92
C PRO A 32 -2.37 -8.78 4.00
N ASP A 33 -2.52 -8.20 5.20
CA ASP A 33 -3.26 -8.78 6.31
C ASP A 33 -2.79 -10.20 6.66
N ALA A 34 -1.46 -10.41 6.68
CA ALA A 34 -0.84 -11.72 6.83
C ALA A 34 -1.13 -12.35 8.20
N SER A 35 -2.16 -13.20 8.27
CA SER A 35 -2.56 -13.91 9.49
C SER A 35 -1.83 -15.23 9.60
N ILE A 36 -0.81 -15.27 10.47
CA ILE A 36 -0.01 -16.46 10.73
C ILE A 36 -0.67 -17.39 11.76
N LEU A 37 -0.53 -18.69 11.55
CA LEU A 37 -0.98 -19.74 12.46
C LEU A 37 0.07 -20.84 12.50
N ARG A 38 0.41 -21.34 13.70
CA ARG A 38 1.18 -22.57 13.89
C ARG A 38 0.26 -23.74 14.23
N VAL A 39 0.46 -24.89 13.59
CA VAL A 39 -0.10 -26.18 14.01
C VAL A 39 1.03 -27.20 14.07
N LYS A 40 1.41 -27.59 15.30
CA LYS A 40 2.61 -28.41 15.55
C LYS A 40 3.86 -27.75 14.95
N ASP A 41 4.53 -28.37 13.99
CA ASP A 41 5.78 -27.89 13.38
C ASP A 41 5.55 -27.22 12.02
N ASP A 42 4.29 -26.91 11.70
CA ASP A 42 3.88 -26.26 10.46
C ASP A 42 3.34 -24.86 10.72
N TYR A 43 3.72 -23.94 9.84
CA TYR A 43 3.26 -22.56 9.85
C TYR A 43 2.45 -22.27 8.59
N TYR A 44 1.36 -21.53 8.76
CA TYR A 44 0.47 -21.13 7.68
C TYR A 44 0.22 -19.64 7.73
N ILE A 45 0.13 -18.97 6.58
CA ILE A 45 -0.30 -17.58 6.46
C ILE A 45 -1.48 -17.51 5.50
N ALA A 46 -2.59 -16.93 5.93
CA ALA A 46 -3.64 -16.48 5.01
C ALA A 46 -3.52 -14.98 4.77
N THR A 47 -3.81 -14.54 3.55
CA THR A 47 -3.83 -13.11 3.17
C THR A 47 -5.12 -12.76 2.46
N SER A 48 -5.50 -11.48 2.50
CA SER A 48 -6.65 -10.97 1.74
C SER A 48 -6.44 -11.11 0.23
N SER A 49 -7.53 -11.28 -0.52
CA SER A 49 -7.52 -11.48 -1.97
C SER A 49 -8.41 -10.53 -2.76
N PHE A 50 -9.23 -9.74 -2.07
CA PHE A 50 -10.07 -8.72 -2.65
C PHE A 50 -10.98 -9.26 -3.77
N GLU A 51 -10.97 -8.61 -4.93
CA GLU A 51 -11.70 -8.98 -6.15
C GLU A 51 -11.14 -10.20 -6.88
N TYR A 52 -10.03 -10.80 -6.43
CA TYR A 52 -9.37 -11.90 -7.13
C TYR A 52 -9.92 -13.27 -6.74
N TYR A 53 -10.00 -14.17 -7.72
CA TYR A 53 -10.46 -15.55 -7.56
C TYR A 53 -9.44 -16.55 -8.14
N PRO A 54 -9.16 -17.71 -7.51
CA PRO A 54 -9.69 -18.19 -6.23
C PRO A 54 -9.30 -17.28 -5.05
N GLY A 55 -10.13 -17.32 -4.02
CA GLY A 55 -10.08 -16.38 -2.90
C GLY A 55 -9.29 -16.88 -1.70
N ILE A 56 -8.65 -15.93 -1.01
CA ILE A 56 -7.85 -16.11 0.21
C ILE A 56 -6.75 -17.17 0.06
N PRO A 57 -5.58 -16.80 -0.51
CA PRO A 57 -4.43 -17.69 -0.61
C PRO A 57 -3.89 -18.07 0.77
N ILE A 58 -3.43 -19.31 0.88
CA ILE A 58 -2.84 -19.88 2.09
C ILE A 58 -1.43 -20.35 1.76
N TYR A 59 -0.45 -19.76 2.43
CA TYR A 59 0.96 -20.09 2.33
C TYR A 59 1.36 -21.06 3.43
N HIS A 60 2.35 -21.91 3.18
CA HIS A 60 2.89 -22.89 4.13
C HIS A 60 4.40 -22.76 4.25
N SER A 61 4.89 -22.91 5.47
CA SER A 61 6.31 -22.96 5.82
C SER A 61 6.58 -23.96 6.94
N LYS A 62 7.82 -24.45 7.00
CA LYS A 62 8.38 -25.25 8.10
C LYS A 62 9.40 -24.47 8.93
N ASP A 63 9.94 -23.38 8.40
CA ASP A 63 11.10 -22.67 8.95
C ASP A 63 10.89 -21.16 9.08
N LEU A 64 9.67 -20.66 8.81
CA LEU A 64 9.29 -19.24 8.79
C LEU A 64 10.02 -18.37 7.75
N ALA A 65 11.04 -18.91 7.08
CA ALA A 65 11.83 -18.23 6.05
C ALA A 65 11.28 -18.51 4.65
N ASN A 66 10.99 -19.78 4.35
CA ASN A 66 10.58 -20.24 3.03
C ASN A 66 9.08 -20.51 3.02
N TRP A 67 8.37 -19.77 2.18
CA TRP A 67 6.91 -19.85 2.06
C TRP A 67 6.51 -20.29 0.65
N THR A 68 5.59 -21.25 0.59
CA THR A 68 5.02 -21.74 -0.67
C THR A 68 3.51 -21.60 -0.66
N LEU A 69 2.90 -21.23 -1.79
CA LEU A 69 1.45 -21.18 -1.91
C LEU A 69 0.90 -22.62 -1.86
N LYS A 70 0.24 -22.98 -0.75
CA LYS A 70 -0.31 -24.32 -0.52
C LYS A 70 -1.66 -24.51 -1.24
N SER A 71 -2.55 -23.54 -1.07
CA SER A 71 -3.95 -23.62 -1.50
C SER A 71 -4.61 -22.24 -1.46
N HIS A 72 -5.89 -22.20 -1.82
CA HIS A 72 -6.81 -21.09 -1.59
C HIS A 72 -8.00 -21.59 -0.78
N ALA A 73 -8.57 -20.75 0.07
CA ALA A 73 -9.73 -21.15 0.85
C ALA A 73 -10.98 -21.33 -0.01
N PHE A 74 -11.18 -20.43 -0.99
CA PHE A 74 -12.40 -20.39 -1.79
C PHE A 74 -12.12 -20.64 -3.25
N THR A 75 -12.41 -21.87 -3.67
CA THR A 75 -12.16 -22.39 -5.03
C THR A 75 -13.44 -22.78 -5.75
N ARG A 76 -14.60 -22.64 -5.09
CA ARG A 76 -15.93 -22.84 -5.70
C ARG A 76 -16.73 -21.53 -5.75
N PRO A 77 -17.44 -21.22 -6.85
CA PRO A 77 -18.18 -19.96 -6.99
C PRO A 77 -19.20 -19.67 -5.88
N GLU A 78 -19.83 -20.70 -5.32
CA GLU A 78 -20.82 -20.57 -4.24
C GLU A 78 -20.21 -20.15 -2.89
N GLN A 79 -18.90 -20.34 -2.70
CA GLN A 79 -18.21 -19.94 -1.46
C GLN A 79 -17.83 -18.46 -1.46
N LEU A 80 -17.59 -17.88 -2.63
CA LEU A 80 -17.16 -16.50 -2.77
C LEU A 80 -17.69 -15.92 -4.09
N GLN A 81 -18.72 -15.09 -4.00
CA GLN A 81 -19.41 -14.48 -5.15
C GLN A 81 -18.98 -13.02 -5.31
N LEU A 82 -18.14 -12.75 -6.31
CA LEU A 82 -17.51 -11.43 -6.55
C LEU A 82 -18.02 -10.75 -7.84
N TYR A 83 -19.22 -11.09 -8.29
CA TYR A 83 -19.80 -10.49 -9.50
C TYR A 83 -19.96 -8.98 -9.34
N GLY A 84 -19.54 -8.19 -10.34
CA GLY A 84 -19.64 -6.73 -10.29
C GLY A 84 -18.74 -6.04 -9.25
N THR A 85 -17.95 -6.80 -8.48
CA THR A 85 -17.21 -6.27 -7.32
C THR A 85 -16.12 -5.29 -7.79
N PRO A 86 -16.06 -4.05 -7.27
CA PRO A 86 -15.06 -3.07 -7.70
C PRO A 86 -13.66 -3.45 -7.22
N THR A 87 -12.62 -2.88 -7.84
CA THR A 87 -11.23 -3.02 -7.38
C THR A 87 -11.14 -2.85 -5.86
N SER A 88 -10.36 -3.72 -5.20
CA SER A 88 -10.07 -3.72 -3.77
C SER A 88 -11.24 -4.01 -2.84
N ALA A 89 -12.46 -4.19 -3.33
CA ALA A 89 -13.54 -4.78 -2.53
C ALA A 89 -13.33 -6.31 -2.43
N GLY A 90 -14.37 -7.12 -2.32
CA GLY A 90 -14.28 -8.57 -2.23
C GLY A 90 -13.80 -9.10 -0.88
N ALA A 91 -12.95 -10.13 -0.89
CA ALA A 91 -12.50 -10.82 0.32
C ALA A 91 -11.36 -10.07 1.03
N TRP A 92 -11.67 -9.42 2.14
CA TRP A 92 -10.73 -8.65 2.96
C TRP A 92 -10.03 -9.52 4.02
N ALA A 93 -9.34 -8.89 4.98
CA ALA A 93 -8.46 -9.50 5.96
C ALA A 93 -9.00 -10.84 6.52
N PRO A 94 -8.26 -11.95 6.33
CA PRO A 94 -8.59 -13.21 6.96
C PRO A 94 -7.95 -13.34 8.34
N SER A 95 -8.51 -14.22 9.17
CA SER A 95 -7.90 -14.74 10.38
C SER A 95 -7.91 -16.27 10.35
N LEU A 96 -6.75 -16.89 10.55
CA LEU A 96 -6.60 -18.34 10.69
C LEU A 96 -6.63 -18.74 12.17
N SER A 97 -7.38 -19.79 12.48
CA SER A 97 -7.34 -20.46 13.78
C SER A 97 -7.41 -21.98 13.64
N TYR A 98 -6.97 -22.71 14.66
CA TYR A 98 -7.03 -24.16 14.71
C TYR A 98 -7.62 -24.63 16.04
N PHE A 99 -8.78 -25.27 15.97
CA PHE A 99 -9.42 -25.86 17.15
C PHE A 99 -10.35 -26.99 16.72
N LYS A 100 -10.61 -27.93 17.63
CA LYS A 100 -11.43 -29.12 17.38
C LYS A 100 -10.97 -29.90 16.12
N ALA A 101 -9.65 -30.04 16.00
CA ALA A 101 -8.96 -30.71 14.90
C ALA A 101 -9.30 -30.18 13.48
N LYS A 102 -9.68 -28.90 13.38
CA LYS A 102 -9.98 -28.23 12.12
C LYS A 102 -9.30 -26.88 12.05
N PHE A 103 -8.89 -26.52 10.85
CA PHE A 103 -8.58 -25.15 10.48
C PHE A 103 -9.87 -24.38 10.30
N TRP A 104 -9.86 -23.14 10.73
CA TRP A 104 -10.94 -22.19 10.56
C TRP A 104 -10.38 -20.93 9.93
N ILE A 105 -11.17 -20.35 9.04
CA ILE A 105 -10.91 -19.04 8.48
C ILE A 105 -12.10 -18.14 8.79
N ALA A 106 -11.83 -16.98 9.36
CA ALA A 106 -12.79 -15.90 9.49
C ALA A 106 -12.38 -14.79 8.53
N SER A 107 -13.34 -14.24 7.78
CA SER A 107 -13.11 -13.12 6.85
C SER A 107 -14.46 -12.45 6.56
N MET A 108 -14.47 -11.48 5.67
CA MET A 108 -15.67 -10.78 5.22
C MET A 108 -15.60 -10.50 3.73
N THR A 109 -16.78 -10.39 3.13
CA THR A 109 -16.92 -9.91 1.74
C THR A 109 -17.50 -8.50 1.75
N CYS A 110 -16.80 -7.57 1.10
CA CYS A 110 -17.31 -6.26 0.74
C CYS A 110 -17.71 -6.30 -0.75
N TRP A 111 -18.97 -6.07 -1.13
CA TRP A 111 -19.35 -6.14 -2.56
C TRP A 111 -19.25 -4.81 -3.29
N THR A 112 -19.36 -3.70 -2.55
CA THR A 112 -19.33 -2.36 -3.14
C THR A 112 -18.95 -1.33 -2.08
N TYR A 113 -18.42 -0.21 -2.54
CA TYR A 113 -18.17 1.00 -1.74
C TYR A 113 -19.28 2.03 -1.87
N ASP A 114 -20.28 1.76 -2.71
CA ASP A 114 -21.33 2.70 -3.07
C ASP A 114 -22.15 3.09 -1.83
N PRO A 115 -22.07 4.36 -1.38
CA PRO A 115 -22.84 4.83 -0.22
C PRO A 115 -24.36 4.80 -0.49
N VAL A 116 -24.80 4.82 -1.75
CA VAL A 116 -26.20 4.69 -2.16
C VAL A 116 -26.69 3.26 -2.00
N ALA A 117 -25.86 2.28 -2.39
CA ALA A 117 -26.19 0.86 -2.25
C ALA A 117 -26.31 0.42 -0.77
N ARG A 118 -25.64 1.14 0.15
CA ARG A 118 -25.67 0.89 1.61
C ARG A 118 -25.34 -0.57 1.98
N VAL A 119 -24.50 -1.22 1.18
CA VAL A 119 -24.03 -2.57 1.43
C VAL A 119 -22.83 -2.51 2.37
N TRP A 120 -22.89 -3.26 3.46
CA TRP A 120 -21.81 -3.37 4.42
C TRP A 120 -21.04 -4.68 4.24
N PRO A 121 -19.76 -4.74 4.61
CA PRO A 121 -19.03 -5.99 4.66
C PRO A 121 -19.76 -7.02 5.53
N ARG A 122 -19.88 -8.24 5.01
CA ARG A 122 -20.54 -9.35 5.72
C ARG A 122 -19.52 -10.36 6.19
N VAL A 123 -19.46 -10.53 7.51
CA VAL A 123 -18.58 -11.48 8.19
C VAL A 123 -19.07 -12.90 7.97
N PHE A 124 -18.13 -13.81 7.71
CA PHE A 124 -18.37 -15.23 7.64
C PHE A 124 -17.16 -16.00 8.21
N PHE A 125 -17.36 -17.29 8.41
CA PHE A 125 -16.25 -18.21 8.64
C PHE A 125 -16.49 -19.56 7.96
N ALA A 126 -15.41 -20.25 7.62
CA ALA A 126 -15.44 -21.60 7.04
C ALA A 126 -14.42 -22.50 7.73
N SER A 127 -14.59 -23.81 7.61
CA SER A 127 -13.69 -24.79 8.22
C SER A 127 -13.12 -25.77 7.20
N SER A 128 -11.93 -26.29 7.48
CA SER A 128 -11.24 -27.30 6.68
C SER A 128 -10.45 -28.26 7.57
N ALA A 129 -10.33 -29.51 7.16
CA ALA A 129 -9.45 -30.48 7.82
C ALA A 129 -8.01 -30.45 7.28
N ASP A 130 -7.81 -29.96 6.04
CA ASP A 130 -6.58 -30.12 5.26
C ASP A 130 -6.05 -28.81 4.63
N LEU A 131 -6.74 -27.69 4.86
CA LEU A 131 -6.55 -26.36 4.24
C LEU A 131 -6.82 -26.32 2.73
N VAL A 132 -7.36 -27.39 2.14
CA VAL A 132 -7.65 -27.51 0.71
C VAL A 132 -9.15 -27.59 0.48
N THR A 133 -9.84 -28.47 1.21
CA THR A 133 -11.28 -28.67 1.10
C THR A 133 -11.96 -27.86 2.21
N TRP A 134 -12.64 -26.79 1.82
CA TRP A 134 -13.34 -25.89 2.73
C TRP A 134 -14.85 -26.11 2.68
N SER A 135 -15.50 -26.02 3.85
CA SER A 135 -16.95 -25.97 3.97
C SER A 135 -17.53 -24.76 3.23
N ASP A 136 -18.85 -24.74 3.05
CA ASP A 136 -19.53 -23.50 2.70
C ASP A 136 -19.41 -22.48 3.87
N PRO A 137 -19.43 -21.17 3.59
CA PRO A 137 -19.36 -20.15 4.62
C PRO A 137 -20.57 -20.18 5.55
N VAL A 138 -20.32 -20.05 6.85
CA VAL A 138 -21.33 -19.73 7.86
C VAL A 138 -21.29 -18.23 8.10
N TRP A 139 -22.39 -17.55 7.79
CA TRP A 139 -22.52 -16.10 7.92
C TRP A 139 -22.80 -15.69 9.36
N ALA A 140 -22.06 -14.70 9.86
CA ALA A 140 -22.22 -14.23 11.24
C ALA A 140 -23.31 -13.14 11.36
N ASP A 141 -23.95 -13.09 12.52
CA ASP A 141 -24.91 -12.01 12.85
C ASP A 141 -24.21 -10.64 12.95
N PRO A 142 -23.08 -10.51 13.69
CA PRO A 142 -22.34 -9.24 13.74
C PRO A 142 -21.85 -8.81 12.37
N TRP A 143 -22.05 -7.53 12.08
CA TRP A 143 -21.48 -6.86 10.90
C TRP A 143 -20.29 -6.00 11.32
N GLY A 144 -19.35 -5.84 10.42
CA GLY A 144 -18.07 -5.19 10.70
C GLY A 144 -16.99 -5.77 9.81
N ILE A 145 -15.74 -5.52 10.18
CA ILE A 145 -14.56 -5.97 9.41
C ILE A 145 -13.56 -6.65 10.34
N ASP A 146 -12.63 -7.37 9.72
CA ASP A 146 -11.48 -8.03 10.32
C ASP A 146 -11.85 -9.05 11.41
N PRO A 147 -12.77 -9.99 11.11
CA PRO A 147 -13.21 -10.95 12.09
C PRO A 147 -12.09 -11.93 12.46
N GLU A 148 -12.00 -12.23 13.74
CA GLU A 148 -11.19 -13.29 14.32
C GLU A 148 -12.10 -14.30 15.03
N LEU A 149 -11.84 -15.59 14.84
CA LEU A 149 -12.33 -16.64 15.72
C LEU A 149 -11.26 -17.01 16.75
N PHE A 150 -11.45 -16.56 17.99
CA PHE A 150 -10.60 -16.92 19.11
C PHE A 150 -11.22 -18.08 19.90
N HIS A 151 -10.54 -19.23 19.93
CA HIS A 151 -10.94 -20.37 20.75
C HIS A 151 -10.25 -20.29 22.11
N ASP A 152 -11.02 -19.99 23.14
CA ASP A 152 -10.48 -19.79 24.48
C ASP A 152 -10.00 -21.13 25.08
N PRO A 153 -8.70 -21.27 25.38
CA PRO A 153 -8.16 -22.50 25.95
C PRO A 153 -8.61 -22.75 27.40
N VAL A 154 -9.15 -21.74 28.10
CA VAL A 154 -9.59 -21.88 29.50
C VAL A 154 -11.03 -22.39 29.57
N SER A 155 -11.96 -21.73 28.88
CA SER A 155 -13.38 -22.11 28.94
C SER A 155 -13.82 -23.10 27.85
N GLY A 156 -13.04 -23.28 26.79
CA GLY A 156 -13.42 -24.05 25.60
C GLY A 156 -14.49 -23.36 24.73
N LYS A 157 -14.83 -22.11 25.04
CA LYS A 157 -15.75 -21.27 24.26
C LYS A 157 -15.04 -20.66 23.06
N THR A 158 -15.82 -20.23 22.07
CA THR A 158 -15.29 -19.56 20.88
C THR A 158 -15.86 -18.16 20.82
N TYR A 159 -15.00 -17.18 20.57
CA TYR A 159 -15.33 -15.77 20.50
C TYR A 159 -15.11 -15.25 19.09
N LEU A 160 -16.05 -14.45 18.60
CA LEU A 160 -15.90 -13.65 17.39
C LEU A 160 -15.51 -12.24 17.82
N ASN A 161 -14.31 -11.80 17.46
CA ASN A 161 -13.83 -10.44 17.65
C ASN A 161 -13.72 -9.73 16.30
N LEU A 162 -14.09 -8.46 16.21
CA LEU A 162 -14.10 -7.71 14.95
C LEU A 162 -14.04 -6.19 15.21
N MET A 163 -13.72 -5.40 14.20
CA MET A 163 -14.00 -3.96 14.23
C MET A 163 -15.47 -3.72 13.91
N ALA A 164 -16.15 -2.99 14.77
CA ALA A 164 -17.54 -2.61 14.58
C ALA A 164 -17.83 -1.23 15.18
N PRO A 165 -18.87 -0.53 14.70
CA PRO A 165 -19.27 0.72 15.31
C PRO A 165 -20.06 0.45 16.60
N ASN A 166 -20.02 1.41 17.53
CA ASN A 166 -20.81 1.40 18.75
C ASN A 166 -22.32 1.31 18.48
N ASN A 167 -22.79 2.01 17.44
CA ASN A 167 -24.16 2.01 16.93
C ASN A 167 -24.18 2.59 15.50
N ASN A 168 -25.35 2.56 14.84
CA ASN A 168 -25.49 3.07 13.47
C ASN A 168 -25.68 4.61 13.37
N ALA A 169 -25.82 5.31 14.49
CA ALA A 169 -26.00 6.76 14.54
C ALA A 169 -24.64 7.48 14.65
N ASP A 170 -23.91 7.24 15.74
CA ASP A 170 -22.64 7.92 16.03
C ASP A 170 -21.47 7.32 15.23
N ARG A 171 -21.56 6.02 14.90
CA ARG A 171 -20.55 5.26 14.16
C ARG A 171 -19.13 5.47 14.71
N LEU A 172 -19.00 5.45 16.03
CA LEU A 172 -17.70 5.43 16.69
C LEU A 172 -17.16 4.00 16.62
N TRP A 173 -16.02 3.83 15.96
CA TRP A 173 -15.46 2.51 15.68
C TRP A 173 -14.56 2.04 16.81
N GLY A 174 -14.72 0.77 17.16
CA GLY A 174 -13.95 0.08 18.19
C GLY A 174 -13.85 -1.41 17.88
N LEU A 175 -13.08 -2.12 18.70
CA LEU A 175 -13.11 -3.57 18.71
C LEU A 175 -14.32 -4.03 19.53
N ALA A 176 -15.09 -4.95 18.97
CA ALA A 176 -16.24 -5.56 19.61
C ALA A 176 -16.14 -7.08 19.51
N GLY A 177 -16.96 -7.79 20.29
CA GLY A 177 -17.05 -9.23 20.17
C GLY A 177 -18.15 -9.87 20.98
N CYS A 178 -18.36 -11.15 20.74
CA CYS A 178 -19.31 -12.00 21.46
C CYS A 178 -18.86 -13.46 21.47
N GLU A 179 -19.40 -14.26 22.41
CA GLU A 179 -19.35 -15.72 22.27
C GLU A 179 -20.18 -16.13 21.04
N VAL A 180 -19.60 -16.91 20.14
CA VAL A 180 -20.21 -17.25 18.84
C VAL A 180 -20.45 -18.76 18.70
N SER A 181 -21.59 -19.10 18.11
CA SER A 181 -21.86 -20.45 17.62
C SER A 181 -21.32 -20.60 16.20
N VAL A 182 -20.23 -21.35 16.02
CA VAL A 182 -19.60 -21.60 14.71
C VAL A 182 -20.43 -22.49 13.76
N SER A 183 -21.57 -23.01 14.20
CA SER A 183 -22.50 -23.72 13.31
C SER A 183 -23.60 -22.83 12.76
N SER A 184 -23.88 -21.69 13.41
CA SER A 184 -25.02 -20.82 13.06
C SER A 184 -24.64 -19.36 12.82
N GLY A 185 -23.43 -18.92 13.18
CA GLY A 185 -23.03 -17.51 13.06
C GLY A 185 -23.57 -16.59 14.15
N ARG A 186 -24.40 -17.11 15.06
CA ARG A 186 -25.11 -16.31 16.06
C ARG A 186 -24.24 -16.04 17.28
N CYS A 187 -24.34 -14.82 17.82
CA CYS A 187 -23.88 -14.56 19.18
C CYS A 187 -24.74 -15.37 20.16
N VAL A 188 -24.10 -16.19 20.98
CA VAL A 188 -24.73 -16.99 22.05
C VAL A 188 -24.42 -16.44 23.45
N GLY A 189 -23.64 -15.37 23.50
CA GLY A 189 -23.43 -14.53 24.69
C GLY A 189 -23.61 -13.04 24.36
N PRO A 190 -23.38 -12.15 25.34
CA PRO A 190 -23.48 -10.71 25.12
C PRO A 190 -22.53 -10.22 24.03
N TYR A 191 -23.01 -9.32 23.19
CA TYR A 191 -22.19 -8.54 22.26
C TYR A 191 -21.72 -7.27 22.97
N ALA A 192 -20.41 -7.06 23.03
CA ALA A 192 -19.80 -5.98 23.81
C ALA A 192 -18.71 -5.25 23.03
N SER A 193 -18.55 -3.95 23.33
CA SER A 193 -17.31 -3.24 22.99
C SER A 193 -16.20 -3.75 23.91
N LEU A 194 -15.08 -4.16 23.31
CA LEU A 194 -13.93 -4.74 23.98
C LEU A 194 -12.88 -3.67 24.27
N TRP A 195 -12.53 -2.87 23.25
CA TRP A 195 -11.48 -1.88 23.33
C TRP A 195 -11.58 -0.84 22.21
N ASN A 196 -11.37 0.44 22.53
CA ASN A 196 -11.46 1.54 21.57
C ASN A 196 -10.10 1.91 20.94
N GLY A 197 -9.04 1.14 21.21
CA GLY A 197 -7.69 1.47 20.77
C GLY A 197 -6.99 2.48 21.67
N THR A 198 -5.89 3.04 21.16
CA THR A 198 -5.03 4.05 21.81
C THR A 198 -5.18 5.45 21.22
N LEU A 199 -5.71 5.55 19.99
CA LEU A 199 -5.97 6.83 19.33
C LEU A 199 -7.25 7.49 19.86
N PRO A 200 -7.47 8.80 19.60
CA PRO A 200 -8.71 9.47 19.97
C PRO A 200 -9.93 8.71 19.46
N HIS A 201 -10.92 8.46 20.33
CA HIS A 201 -12.10 7.68 19.97
C HIS A 201 -13.11 8.52 19.17
N ILE A 202 -12.83 8.63 17.86
CA ILE A 202 -13.61 9.38 16.87
C ILE A 202 -13.96 8.50 15.67
N ALA A 203 -14.90 8.93 14.83
CA ALA A 203 -15.42 8.15 13.70
C ALA A 203 -14.35 7.73 12.66
N SER A 204 -13.19 8.39 12.62
CA SER A 204 -12.09 8.10 11.70
C SER A 204 -10.96 7.24 12.29
N ALA A 205 -10.95 6.94 13.60
CA ALA A 205 -9.81 6.27 14.25
C ALA A 205 -9.64 4.79 13.84
N ARG A 206 -10.77 4.10 13.62
CA ARG A 206 -10.88 2.72 13.08
C ARG A 206 -9.81 1.75 13.61
N PRO A 207 -9.76 1.48 14.93
CA PRO A 207 -8.97 0.37 15.46
C PRO A 207 -9.54 -0.94 14.88
N GLU A 208 -8.70 -1.69 14.18
CA GLU A 208 -9.11 -2.82 13.35
C GLU A 208 -8.21 -4.05 13.56
N GLY A 209 -8.40 -5.09 12.76
CA GLY A 209 -7.51 -6.25 12.74
C GLY A 209 -7.37 -7.03 14.06
N PRO A 210 -8.40 -7.22 14.92
CA PRO A 210 -8.21 -7.84 16.23
C PRO A 210 -7.55 -9.22 16.13
N LYS A 211 -6.53 -9.44 16.96
CA LYS A 211 -5.91 -10.77 17.18
C LYS A 211 -5.71 -11.04 18.66
N THR A 212 -6.18 -12.19 19.13
CA THR A 212 -6.21 -12.56 20.54
C THR A 212 -5.22 -13.66 20.85
N VAL A 213 -4.34 -13.41 21.82
CA VAL A 213 -3.40 -14.41 22.35
C VAL A 213 -3.68 -14.63 23.83
N TYR A 214 -3.83 -15.88 24.25
CA TYR A 214 -3.85 -16.23 25.67
C TYR A 214 -2.45 -16.62 26.14
N ARG A 215 -1.93 -15.91 27.15
CA ARG A 215 -0.60 -16.20 27.72
C ARG A 215 -0.53 -15.75 29.18
N GLY A 216 0.08 -16.55 30.05
CA GLY A 216 0.34 -16.16 31.44
C GLY A 216 -0.92 -15.78 32.25
N GLY A 217 -2.07 -16.37 31.93
CA GLY A 217 -3.35 -16.04 32.57
C GLY A 217 -3.93 -14.68 32.15
N TYR A 218 -3.53 -14.15 31.00
CA TYR A 218 -4.07 -12.95 30.38
C TYR A 218 -4.48 -13.22 28.93
N TYR A 219 -5.50 -12.51 28.47
CA TYR A 219 -5.90 -12.40 27.07
C TYR A 219 -5.33 -11.09 26.53
N TYR A 220 -4.45 -11.15 25.54
CA TYR A 220 -3.89 -10.00 24.86
C TYR A 220 -4.68 -9.78 23.58
N LEU A 221 -5.23 -8.58 23.41
CA LEU A 221 -5.95 -8.14 22.22
C LEU A 221 -5.05 -7.19 21.44
N ILE A 222 -4.53 -7.66 20.32
CA ILE A 222 -3.72 -6.91 19.37
C ILE A 222 -4.66 -6.22 18.38
N ALA A 223 -4.35 -4.98 18.01
CA ALA A 223 -5.11 -4.20 17.05
C ALA A 223 -4.18 -3.52 16.04
N ALA A 224 -4.72 -3.20 14.87
CA ALA A 224 -4.15 -2.21 13.95
C ALA A 224 -4.80 -0.85 14.19
N GLU A 225 -4.03 0.23 14.09
CA GLU A 225 -4.57 1.60 14.22
C GLU A 225 -3.92 2.55 13.19
N GLY A 226 -4.60 3.67 12.93
CA GLY A 226 -4.10 4.73 12.05
C GLY A 226 -4.35 4.51 10.55
N GLY A 227 -5.12 3.48 10.19
CA GLY A 227 -5.37 3.08 8.80
C GLY A 227 -4.16 2.43 8.13
N THR A 228 -4.39 1.74 7.02
CA THR A 228 -3.36 0.90 6.35
C THR A 228 -2.27 1.65 5.56
N ASP A 229 -2.15 2.97 5.73
CA ASP A 229 -1.21 3.83 5.00
C ASP A 229 0.01 4.24 5.87
N GLU A 230 0.55 5.44 5.71
CA GLU A 230 1.72 5.95 6.42
C GLU A 230 1.59 5.91 7.96
N LEU A 231 0.36 6.08 8.47
CA LEU A 231 0.06 6.10 9.90
C LEU A 231 -0.20 4.72 10.53
N HIS A 232 -0.08 3.65 9.75
CA HIS A 232 -0.38 2.29 10.20
C HIS A 232 0.55 1.85 11.34
N ARG A 233 -0.05 1.31 12.41
CA ARG A 233 0.66 0.82 13.59
C ARG A 233 -0.01 -0.40 14.22
N VAL A 234 0.74 -1.12 15.04
CA VAL A 234 0.25 -2.23 15.88
C VAL A 234 0.14 -1.75 17.32
N THR A 235 -0.98 -2.03 17.98
CA THR A 235 -1.17 -1.79 19.41
C THR A 235 -1.71 -3.01 20.13
N VAL A 236 -1.61 -3.03 21.46
CA VAL A 236 -2.04 -4.15 22.31
C VAL A 236 -2.72 -3.66 23.57
N ALA A 237 -3.72 -4.40 24.01
CA ALA A 237 -4.28 -4.33 25.34
C ALA A 237 -4.36 -5.74 25.94
N ARG A 238 -4.55 -5.87 27.26
CA ARG A 238 -4.78 -7.18 27.88
C ARG A 238 -5.91 -7.17 28.90
N SER A 239 -6.45 -8.34 29.20
CA SER A 239 -7.44 -8.53 30.26
C SER A 239 -7.31 -9.89 30.93
N LYS A 240 -7.93 -10.05 32.10
CA LYS A 240 -8.14 -11.35 32.76
C LYS A 240 -9.34 -12.12 32.20
N SER A 241 -10.13 -11.49 31.35
CA SER A 241 -11.33 -12.04 30.71
C SER A 241 -11.27 -11.81 29.20
N PRO A 242 -11.71 -12.77 28.35
CA PRO A 242 -11.72 -12.56 26.90
C PRO A 242 -12.68 -11.43 26.47
N GLN A 243 -13.63 -11.04 27.32
CA GLN A 243 -14.55 -9.92 27.09
C GLN A 243 -14.13 -8.61 27.77
N GLY A 244 -12.93 -8.56 28.35
CA GLY A 244 -12.44 -7.36 29.01
C GLY A 244 -12.95 -7.15 30.45
N PRO A 245 -12.81 -5.93 30.99
CA PRO A 245 -12.24 -4.76 30.32
C PRO A 245 -10.76 -4.94 29.98
N PHE A 246 -10.32 -4.37 28.87
CA PHE A 246 -8.94 -4.42 28.42
C PHE A 246 -8.14 -3.18 28.86
N GLU A 247 -6.97 -3.39 29.47
CA GLU A 247 -6.00 -2.34 29.79
C GLU A 247 -4.97 -2.21 28.67
N ALA A 248 -4.72 -0.99 28.19
CA ALA A 248 -3.73 -0.76 27.13
C ALA A 248 -2.31 -1.08 27.62
N GLY A 249 -1.50 -1.68 26.75
CA GLY A 249 -0.09 -1.95 27.02
C GLY A 249 0.73 -0.66 27.17
N PRO A 250 1.69 -0.62 28.10
CA PRO A 250 2.52 0.56 28.34
C PRO A 250 3.51 0.85 27.19
N GLY A 251 3.81 -0.15 26.37
CA GLY A 251 4.72 -0.05 25.22
C GLY A 251 4.04 0.27 23.89
N ASN A 252 2.79 0.76 23.90
CA ASN A 252 2.09 1.11 22.66
C ASN A 252 2.67 2.37 21.98
N PRO A 253 2.71 2.41 20.64
CA PRO A 253 2.45 1.29 19.72
C PRO A 253 3.59 0.26 19.72
N LEU A 254 3.25 -1.02 19.59
CA LEU A 254 4.22 -2.12 19.51
C LEU A 254 5.10 -2.06 18.27
N LEU A 255 4.53 -1.57 17.15
CA LEU A 255 5.22 -1.43 15.89
C LEU A 255 4.65 -0.24 15.13
N TYR A 256 5.50 0.74 14.83
CA TYR A 256 5.14 1.92 14.03
C TYR A 256 6.39 2.48 13.35
N ASN A 257 6.67 2.07 12.11
CA ASN A 257 7.81 2.61 11.37
C ASN A 257 7.68 4.13 11.11
N GLY A 258 6.46 4.66 11.00
CA GLY A 258 6.21 6.07 10.72
C GLY A 258 6.76 7.04 11.78
N GLN A 259 6.96 6.60 13.04
CA GLN A 259 7.59 7.45 14.08
C GLN A 259 9.04 7.85 13.77
N TRP A 260 9.69 7.15 12.84
CA TRP A 260 11.06 7.43 12.40
C TRP A 260 11.11 8.25 11.09
N GLY A 261 9.95 8.68 10.60
CA GLY A 261 9.78 9.50 9.40
C GLY A 261 9.36 8.70 8.16
N PHE A 262 8.33 9.20 7.47
CA PHE A 262 7.68 8.53 6.32
C PHE A 262 8.61 8.31 5.12
N LYS A 263 9.61 9.18 4.92
CA LYS A 263 10.54 9.12 3.78
C LYS A 263 11.92 8.54 4.14
N ASN A 264 12.17 8.26 5.42
CA ASN A 264 13.50 7.90 5.91
C ASN A 264 13.77 6.39 5.87
N LEU A 265 12.71 5.59 5.94
CA LEU A 265 12.80 4.14 6.02
C LEU A 265 12.39 3.46 4.71
N THR A 266 12.97 2.28 4.52
CA THR A 266 12.76 1.43 3.33
C THR A 266 11.48 0.59 3.44
N VAL A 267 10.91 0.52 4.64
CA VAL A 267 9.65 -0.15 4.98
C VAL A 267 8.71 0.87 5.64
N GLN A 268 7.45 0.90 5.21
CA GLN A 268 6.38 1.75 5.76
C GLN A 268 5.08 0.96 5.95
N SER A 269 4.06 1.60 6.50
CA SER A 269 2.71 1.04 6.69
C SER A 269 2.68 -0.25 7.53
N THR A 270 3.51 -0.32 8.57
CA THR A 270 3.67 -1.51 9.43
C THR A 270 2.49 -1.69 10.38
N GLY A 271 1.62 -2.66 10.14
CA GLY A 271 0.45 -2.90 10.98
C GLY A 271 -0.27 -4.23 10.69
N HIS A 272 -1.45 -4.41 11.28
CA HIS A 272 -2.29 -5.62 11.10
C HIS A 272 -1.56 -6.92 11.52
N ALA A 273 -0.97 -6.93 12.71
CA ALA A 273 -0.09 -8.00 13.15
C ALA A 273 -0.81 -9.19 13.81
N THR A 274 -0.24 -10.39 13.64
CA THR A 274 -0.62 -11.62 14.36
C THR A 274 0.62 -12.20 15.05
N LEU A 275 0.52 -12.45 16.37
CA LEU A 275 1.58 -13.09 17.15
C LEU A 275 1.51 -14.62 17.03
N VAL A 276 2.66 -15.28 16.99
CA VAL A 276 2.78 -16.74 17.01
C VAL A 276 3.98 -17.20 17.83
N GLU A 277 3.78 -18.25 18.62
CA GLU A 277 4.86 -18.99 19.25
C GLU A 277 5.36 -20.08 18.29
N ALA A 278 6.65 -20.06 17.98
CA ALA A 278 7.33 -21.06 17.17
C ALA A 278 7.55 -22.38 17.94
N ALA A 279 7.93 -23.43 17.22
CA ALA A 279 8.15 -24.77 17.77
C ALA A 279 9.30 -24.81 18.81
N ASP A 280 10.27 -23.90 18.70
CA ASP A 280 11.38 -23.74 19.64
C ASP A 280 11.05 -22.83 20.84
N GLY A 281 9.82 -22.31 20.93
CA GLY A 281 9.36 -21.41 21.98
C GLY A 281 9.70 -19.93 21.75
N LYS A 282 10.41 -19.57 20.66
CA LYS A 282 10.58 -18.18 20.25
C LYS A 282 9.26 -17.61 19.76
N TRP A 283 9.04 -16.32 19.93
CA TRP A 283 7.82 -15.65 19.48
C TRP A 283 8.13 -14.77 18.28
N TYR A 284 7.19 -14.70 17.35
CA TYR A 284 7.24 -13.86 16.16
C TYR A 284 5.93 -13.12 15.97
N ALA A 285 5.97 -12.03 15.21
CA ALA A 285 4.78 -11.34 14.71
C ALA A 285 4.81 -11.31 13.19
N SER A 286 3.79 -11.86 12.53
CA SER A 286 3.53 -11.55 11.12
C SER A 286 2.73 -10.26 11.03
N PHE A 287 2.93 -9.47 9.98
CA PHE A 287 2.23 -8.21 9.77
C PHE A 287 2.30 -7.80 8.30
N LEU A 288 1.50 -6.82 7.90
CA LEU A 288 1.62 -6.21 6.58
C LEU A 288 2.53 -4.98 6.64
N ALA A 289 3.31 -4.77 5.58
CA ALA A 289 4.03 -3.53 5.35
C ALA A 289 4.25 -3.31 3.85
N ARG A 290 4.71 -2.11 3.48
CA ARG A 290 5.09 -1.77 2.11
C ARG A 290 6.58 -1.52 2.01
N ARG A 291 7.21 -1.94 0.92
CA ARG A 291 8.48 -1.35 0.48
C ARG A 291 8.22 0.09 0.05
N ASN A 292 8.96 1.05 0.62
CA ASN A 292 8.75 2.49 0.44
C ASN A 292 9.24 3.02 -0.93
N ILE A 293 8.77 2.38 -2.00
CA ILE A 293 9.03 2.72 -3.39
C ILE A 293 7.93 2.14 -4.28
N ASN A 294 6.73 2.68 -4.14
CA ASN A 294 5.57 2.25 -4.94
C ASN A 294 5.31 0.74 -4.80
N GLY A 295 5.61 0.17 -3.63
CA GLY A 295 5.36 -1.23 -3.30
C GLY A 295 3.91 -1.46 -2.91
N SER A 296 3.43 -2.67 -3.18
CA SER A 296 2.18 -3.17 -2.60
C SER A 296 2.37 -3.53 -1.12
N ARG A 297 1.27 -3.87 -0.45
CA ARG A 297 1.29 -4.39 0.91
C ARG A 297 1.66 -5.87 0.87
N GLU A 298 2.75 -6.24 1.51
CA GLU A 298 3.36 -7.59 1.48
C GLU A 298 3.39 -8.18 2.88
N GLY A 299 3.63 -9.49 3.01
CA GLY A 299 3.75 -10.18 4.28
C GLY A 299 5.16 -10.05 4.87
N PHE A 300 5.25 -9.55 6.09
CA PHE A 300 6.49 -9.38 6.86
C PHE A 300 6.44 -10.18 8.17
N LEU A 301 7.61 -10.40 8.76
CA LEU A 301 7.80 -11.07 10.05
C LEU A 301 8.84 -10.31 10.89
N VAL A 302 8.66 -10.26 12.21
CA VAL A 302 9.69 -9.80 13.16
C VAL A 302 9.71 -10.69 14.39
N ASP A 303 10.82 -10.67 15.12
CA ASP A 303 10.88 -11.26 16.45
C ASP A 303 9.92 -10.54 17.41
N ALA A 304 9.35 -11.30 18.34
CA ALA A 304 8.56 -10.80 19.43
C ALA A 304 9.13 -11.33 20.75
N GLU A 305 9.49 -10.45 21.67
CA GLU A 305 9.97 -10.81 23.00
C GLU A 305 8.93 -10.48 24.06
N TRP A 306 8.95 -11.18 25.18
CA TRP A 306 8.04 -10.91 26.30
C TRP A 306 8.80 -10.34 27.49
N VAL A 307 8.63 -9.04 27.75
CA VAL A 307 9.28 -8.32 28.85
C VAL A 307 8.20 -7.85 29.82
N ASP A 308 8.35 -8.18 31.11
CA ASP A 308 7.38 -7.84 32.17
C ASP A 308 5.92 -8.20 31.83
N GLY A 309 5.75 -9.31 31.09
CA GLY A 309 4.45 -9.80 30.66
C GLY A 309 3.81 -9.01 29.52
N TRP A 310 4.56 -8.23 28.74
CA TRP A 310 4.09 -7.55 27.54
C TRP A 310 4.95 -7.91 26.32
N PRO A 311 4.36 -8.02 25.11
CA PRO A 311 5.13 -8.26 23.91
C PRO A 311 5.90 -7.00 23.49
N VAL A 312 7.11 -7.18 22.98
CA VAL A 312 7.96 -6.15 22.38
C VAL A 312 8.37 -6.65 21.00
N LEU A 313 7.94 -5.94 19.94
CA LEU A 313 8.22 -6.34 18.57
C LEU A 313 9.54 -5.73 18.10
N ASN A 314 10.40 -6.55 17.48
CA ASN A 314 11.69 -6.13 16.92
C ASN A 314 12.58 -5.34 17.90
N GLY A 315 12.48 -5.62 19.21
CA GLY A 315 13.17 -4.87 20.26
C GLY A 315 12.83 -3.37 20.31
N GLY A 316 11.65 -2.96 19.80
CA GLY A 316 11.22 -1.55 19.72
C GLY A 316 11.89 -0.74 18.60
N ARG A 317 12.65 -1.39 17.72
CA ARG A 317 13.38 -0.75 16.61
C ARG A 317 12.55 -0.76 15.32
N PRO A 318 12.79 0.18 14.38
CA PRO A 318 12.14 0.14 13.08
C PRO A 318 12.51 -1.13 12.31
N VAL A 319 11.60 -1.56 11.43
CA VAL A 319 11.86 -2.69 10.51
C VAL A 319 12.58 -2.17 9.27
N LEU A 320 13.67 -2.83 8.90
CA LEU A 320 14.50 -2.50 7.74
C LEU A 320 14.65 -3.70 6.79
N LEU A 321 14.64 -3.46 5.48
CA LEU A 321 14.89 -4.52 4.48
C LEU A 321 16.34 -5.06 4.48
N SER A 322 17.27 -4.35 5.13
CA SER A 322 18.68 -4.72 5.23
C SER A 322 18.97 -5.66 6.40
N GLU A 323 18.00 -5.91 7.27
CA GLU A 323 18.16 -6.72 8.47
C GLU A 323 17.47 -8.09 8.31
N GLN A 324 18.09 -9.11 8.90
CA GLN A 324 17.49 -10.43 9.07
C GLN A 324 16.60 -10.44 10.30
N VAL A 325 15.59 -11.30 10.29
CA VAL A 325 14.78 -11.59 11.47
C VAL A 325 15.48 -12.68 12.28
N GLY A 326 15.60 -12.50 13.60
CA GLY A 326 16.33 -13.40 14.50
C GLY A 326 17.81 -13.02 14.66
N ALA A 327 18.29 -13.06 15.92
CA ALA A 327 19.68 -12.70 16.27
C ALA A 327 20.75 -13.73 15.82
N GLU A 328 20.34 -14.93 15.41
CA GLU A 328 21.24 -16.08 15.13
C GLU A 328 21.29 -16.47 13.65
N ALA A 329 20.49 -15.83 12.80
CA ALA A 329 20.47 -16.07 11.37
C ALA A 329 21.63 -15.33 10.70
N ALA A 330 22.60 -16.08 10.17
CA ALA A 330 23.65 -15.55 9.30
C ALA A 330 23.55 -16.25 7.93
N GLY A 331 22.72 -15.69 7.04
CA GLY A 331 22.58 -16.21 5.68
C GLY A 331 22.51 -15.10 4.64
N ALA A 332 23.08 -15.35 3.46
CA ALA A 332 22.90 -14.45 2.33
C ALA A 332 21.42 -14.38 1.95
N ARG A 333 20.96 -13.19 1.55
CA ARG A 333 19.59 -13.04 1.06
C ARG A 333 19.41 -13.85 -0.23
N PRO A 334 18.41 -14.75 -0.32
CA PRO A 334 18.21 -15.55 -1.51
C PRO A 334 17.86 -14.66 -2.70
N VAL A 335 18.42 -15.01 -3.86
CA VAL A 335 18.02 -14.43 -5.14
C VAL A 335 16.80 -15.20 -5.63
N PRO A 336 15.67 -14.53 -5.92
CA PRO A 336 14.51 -15.22 -6.48
C PRO A 336 14.87 -15.88 -7.82
N GLU A 337 14.62 -17.18 -7.92
CA GLU A 337 14.83 -17.93 -9.15
C GLU A 337 13.83 -17.51 -10.23
N PRO A 338 14.21 -17.57 -11.52
CA PRO A 338 13.25 -17.40 -12.60
C PRO A 338 12.11 -18.41 -12.48
N TRP A 339 10.89 -17.95 -12.73
CA TRP A 339 9.71 -18.80 -12.79
C TRP A 339 9.25 -18.97 -14.23
N VAL A 340 8.85 -20.18 -14.59
CA VAL A 340 8.44 -20.54 -15.96
C VAL A 340 7.17 -21.39 -15.87
N ASP A 341 6.21 -21.07 -16.72
CA ASP A 341 5.03 -21.90 -16.95
C ASP A 341 4.87 -22.13 -18.45
N ASP A 342 4.99 -23.38 -18.86
CA ASP A 342 4.81 -23.85 -20.24
C ASP A 342 3.43 -24.49 -20.44
N PHE A 343 2.54 -24.39 -19.45
CA PHE A 343 1.18 -24.91 -19.46
C PHE A 343 1.11 -26.41 -19.78
N SER A 344 2.15 -27.17 -19.40
CA SER A 344 2.22 -28.63 -19.58
C SER A 344 1.34 -29.40 -18.59
N GLY A 345 0.99 -28.78 -17.46
CA GLY A 345 0.09 -29.35 -16.46
C GLY A 345 -1.36 -29.50 -16.96
N PRO A 346 -2.18 -30.36 -16.32
CA PRO A 346 -3.59 -30.52 -16.65
C PRO A 346 -4.46 -29.32 -16.23
N GLU A 347 -3.97 -28.50 -15.30
CA GLU A 347 -4.61 -27.32 -14.73
C GLU A 347 -3.60 -26.17 -14.64
N LEU A 348 -4.08 -24.94 -14.48
CA LEU A 348 -3.20 -23.81 -14.21
C LEU A 348 -2.51 -23.97 -12.85
N ASP A 349 -1.27 -23.46 -12.76
CA ASP A 349 -0.61 -23.30 -11.48
C ASP A 349 -1.47 -22.46 -10.51
N LYS A 350 -1.48 -22.83 -9.22
CA LYS A 350 -2.33 -22.21 -8.19
C LYS A 350 -2.07 -20.72 -7.99
N SER A 351 -0.94 -20.19 -8.45
CA SER A 351 -0.62 -18.77 -8.33
C SER A 351 -1.18 -17.91 -9.47
N TRP A 352 -1.92 -18.51 -10.42
CA TRP A 352 -2.79 -17.78 -11.33
C TRP A 352 -4.15 -17.44 -10.68
N TYR A 353 -4.60 -16.23 -10.92
CA TYR A 353 -5.88 -15.67 -10.48
C TYR A 353 -6.72 -15.23 -11.68
N GLN A 354 -8.02 -15.11 -11.50
CA GLN A 354 -8.94 -14.39 -12.38
C GLN A 354 -9.44 -13.15 -11.63
N LEU A 355 -9.89 -12.15 -12.38
CA LEU A 355 -10.68 -11.06 -11.82
C LEU A 355 -12.10 -11.56 -11.60
N ARG A 356 -12.57 -11.46 -10.35
CA ARG A 356 -13.90 -11.85 -9.88
C ARG A 356 -14.18 -13.35 -10.02
N THR A 357 -15.33 -13.75 -9.49
CA THR A 357 -15.77 -15.15 -9.53
C THR A 357 -16.20 -15.52 -10.95
N PRO A 358 -15.57 -16.52 -11.59
CA PRO A 358 -15.98 -16.93 -12.92
C PRO A 358 -17.34 -17.65 -12.87
N TYR A 359 -18.29 -17.17 -13.67
CA TYR A 359 -19.57 -17.88 -13.94
C TYR A 359 -19.54 -18.63 -15.27
N THR A 360 -18.46 -18.51 -16.04
CA THR A 360 -18.22 -19.22 -17.29
C THR A 360 -16.73 -19.56 -17.41
N GLN A 361 -16.40 -20.53 -18.24
CA GLN A 361 -15.01 -20.91 -18.48
C GLN A 361 -14.35 -19.93 -19.46
N ASN A 362 -13.35 -19.19 -18.98
CA ASN A 362 -12.64 -18.16 -19.73
C ASN A 362 -11.29 -18.60 -20.33
N TYR A 363 -10.83 -19.81 -20.00
CA TYR A 363 -9.58 -20.35 -20.52
C TYR A 363 -9.60 -21.89 -20.55
N LYS A 364 -8.62 -22.46 -21.26
CA LYS A 364 -8.34 -23.89 -21.28
C LYS A 364 -6.83 -24.11 -21.39
N VAL A 365 -6.29 -24.99 -20.54
CA VAL A 365 -4.93 -25.53 -20.69
C VAL A 365 -5.01 -26.85 -21.47
N PHE A 366 -4.15 -27.04 -22.47
CA PHE A 366 -4.06 -28.28 -23.24
C PHE A 366 -2.75 -28.36 -24.02
N ASN A 367 -2.16 -29.57 -24.09
CA ASN A 367 -0.99 -29.87 -24.92
C ASN A 367 0.19 -28.88 -24.75
N GLY A 368 0.49 -28.43 -23.53
CA GLY A 368 1.56 -27.46 -23.27
C GLY A 368 1.24 -26.04 -23.75
N ARG A 369 -0.03 -25.63 -23.64
CA ARG A 369 -0.54 -24.34 -24.13
C ARG A 369 -1.72 -23.86 -23.29
N LEU A 370 -1.87 -22.55 -23.22
CA LEU A 370 -3.04 -21.84 -22.73
C LEU A 370 -3.81 -21.28 -23.93
N ALA A 371 -5.10 -21.62 -24.08
CA ALA A 371 -6.01 -20.83 -24.91
C ALA A 371 -6.95 -20.03 -24.00
N LEU A 372 -7.16 -18.77 -24.35
CA LEU A 372 -8.18 -17.93 -23.77
C LEU A 372 -9.48 -18.10 -24.56
N ARG A 373 -10.62 -17.88 -23.90
CA ARG A 373 -11.94 -17.81 -24.53
C ARG A 373 -12.44 -16.38 -24.44
N PRO A 374 -12.08 -15.54 -25.42
CA PRO A 374 -12.35 -14.11 -25.34
C PRO A 374 -13.85 -13.84 -25.28
N ASN A 375 -14.21 -12.78 -24.56
CA ASN A 375 -15.57 -12.30 -24.43
C ASN A 375 -15.61 -10.79 -24.66
N VAL A 376 -16.78 -10.17 -24.41
CA VAL A 376 -16.98 -8.74 -24.63
C VAL A 376 -16.21 -7.86 -23.63
N PHE A 377 -15.76 -8.42 -22.51
CA PHE A 377 -15.22 -7.65 -21.39
C PHE A 377 -13.70 -7.46 -21.51
N GLY A 378 -13.25 -6.23 -21.29
CA GLY A 378 -11.85 -5.86 -21.13
C GLY A 378 -11.43 -5.81 -19.66
N LEU A 379 -10.16 -5.46 -19.42
CA LEU A 379 -9.62 -5.35 -18.06
C LEU A 379 -10.20 -4.16 -17.25
N SER A 380 -10.78 -3.17 -17.95
CA SER A 380 -11.47 -2.03 -17.31
C SER A 380 -12.93 -2.33 -16.94
N ASP A 381 -13.48 -3.47 -17.36
CA ASP A 381 -14.87 -3.80 -17.07
C ASP A 381 -15.01 -4.45 -15.69
N ARG A 382 -16.09 -4.09 -14.98
CA ARG A 382 -16.45 -4.71 -13.70
C ARG A 382 -17.16 -6.06 -13.87
N ASP A 383 -16.59 -6.92 -14.69
CA ASP A 383 -17.08 -8.27 -14.96
C ASP A 383 -15.90 -9.27 -14.96
N THR A 384 -16.07 -10.45 -15.55
CA THR A 384 -15.08 -11.52 -15.61
C THR A 384 -14.47 -11.57 -17.02
N PRO A 385 -13.45 -10.73 -17.32
CA PRO A 385 -12.77 -10.78 -18.62
C PRO A 385 -12.07 -12.12 -18.83
N ALA A 386 -11.79 -12.45 -20.09
CA ALA A 386 -10.95 -13.60 -20.40
C ALA A 386 -9.47 -13.29 -20.10
N ALA A 387 -9.15 -13.27 -18.82
CA ALA A 387 -7.84 -12.92 -18.29
C ALA A 387 -7.44 -13.83 -17.13
N ILE A 388 -6.14 -14.10 -17.03
CA ILE A 388 -5.51 -14.69 -15.85
C ILE A 388 -4.34 -13.82 -15.41
N LEU A 389 -4.14 -13.69 -14.10
CA LEU A 389 -3.23 -12.74 -13.49
C LEU A 389 -2.31 -13.42 -12.47
N ARG A 390 -1.08 -12.93 -12.37
CA ARG A 390 -0.13 -13.30 -11.31
C ARG A 390 0.33 -12.06 -10.57
N LYS A 391 0.54 -12.20 -9.26
CA LYS A 391 1.07 -11.11 -8.44
C LYS A 391 2.47 -10.74 -8.89
N GLN A 392 2.79 -9.46 -8.99
CA GLN A 392 4.18 -9.04 -9.09
C GLN A 392 4.88 -9.26 -7.74
N THR A 393 5.92 -10.08 -7.72
CA THR A 393 6.67 -10.43 -6.49
C THR A 393 8.00 -9.67 -6.36
N SER A 394 8.53 -9.14 -7.47
CA SER A 394 9.76 -8.33 -7.48
C SER A 394 9.54 -6.96 -8.12
N LEU A 395 10.16 -5.93 -7.53
CA LEU A 395 10.18 -4.57 -8.08
C LEU A 395 11.15 -4.44 -9.26
N ASN A 396 12.04 -5.41 -9.44
CA ASN A 396 12.98 -5.46 -10.56
C ASN A 396 12.91 -6.84 -11.23
N MET A 397 12.10 -6.94 -12.27
CA MET A 397 11.87 -8.19 -12.99
C MET A 397 11.37 -7.95 -14.41
N THR A 398 11.46 -8.97 -15.24
CA THR A 398 10.83 -9.00 -16.55
C THR A 398 9.77 -10.09 -16.57
N PHE A 399 8.53 -9.73 -16.89
CA PHE A 399 7.46 -10.66 -17.21
C PHE A 399 7.39 -10.80 -18.73
N SER A 400 7.49 -12.04 -19.24
CA SER A 400 7.47 -12.33 -20.68
C SER A 400 6.44 -13.41 -20.98
N ALA A 401 5.68 -13.25 -22.07
CA ALA A 401 4.73 -14.26 -22.52
C ALA A 401 4.81 -14.46 -24.03
N GLU A 402 4.98 -15.71 -24.45
CA GLU A 402 5.02 -16.12 -25.85
C GLU A 402 3.59 -16.40 -26.35
N LEU A 403 3.19 -15.71 -27.41
CA LEU A 403 1.86 -15.88 -28.00
C LEU A 403 1.75 -17.21 -28.75
N LEU A 404 0.60 -17.84 -28.58
CA LEU A 404 0.18 -18.98 -29.39
C LEU A 404 -0.01 -18.53 -30.84
N GLY A 405 0.74 -19.16 -31.76
CA GLY A 405 0.54 -18.96 -33.20
C GLY A 405 -0.84 -19.44 -33.65
N PHE A 406 -1.43 -18.74 -34.62
CA PHE A 406 -2.77 -19.02 -35.13
C PHE A 406 -2.89 -18.68 -36.62
N LYS A 407 -3.92 -19.21 -37.28
CA LYS A 407 -4.28 -18.91 -38.68
C LYS A 407 -5.55 -18.07 -38.73
N GLY A 408 -5.60 -17.08 -39.62
CA GLY A 408 -6.72 -16.13 -39.75
C GLY A 408 -6.35 -14.73 -39.27
N SER A 409 -7.32 -13.82 -39.26
CA SER A 409 -7.15 -12.42 -38.89
C SER A 409 -7.88 -12.08 -37.60
N LEU A 410 -7.34 -11.13 -36.84
CA LEU A 410 -8.08 -10.44 -35.78
C LEU A 410 -8.75 -9.20 -36.37
N GLY A 411 -9.96 -8.88 -35.90
CA GLY A 411 -10.58 -7.59 -36.13
C GLY A 411 -9.89 -6.50 -35.33
N PRO A 412 -10.14 -5.22 -35.64
CA PRO A 412 -9.54 -4.12 -34.91
C PRO A 412 -9.91 -4.16 -33.43
N ARG A 413 -11.12 -4.58 -33.03
CA ARG A 413 -11.50 -4.66 -31.61
C ARG A 413 -11.05 -5.93 -30.90
N ASN A 414 -10.52 -6.91 -31.63
CA ASN A 414 -10.07 -8.16 -31.05
C ASN A 414 -8.62 -8.03 -30.58
N ARG A 415 -8.42 -8.00 -29.27
CA ARG A 415 -7.10 -7.82 -28.64
C ARG A 415 -6.68 -9.11 -27.94
N ILE A 416 -5.41 -9.46 -28.05
CA ILE A 416 -4.73 -10.41 -27.18
C ILE A 416 -3.42 -9.79 -26.72
N GLY A 417 -3.10 -9.88 -25.43
CA GLY A 417 -1.89 -9.27 -24.92
C GLY A 417 -1.58 -9.62 -23.48
N ILE A 418 -0.58 -8.92 -22.97
CA ILE A 418 -0.22 -8.93 -21.56
C ILE A 418 -0.43 -7.55 -20.96
N SER A 419 -0.66 -7.50 -19.66
CA SER A 419 -0.93 -6.26 -18.93
C SER A 419 -0.12 -6.18 -17.64
N SER A 420 0.34 -4.98 -17.31
CA SER A 420 0.63 -4.59 -15.91
C SER A 420 -0.66 -4.02 -15.36
N TYR A 421 -1.32 -4.75 -14.45
CA TYR A 421 -2.67 -4.47 -13.97
C TYR A 421 -2.65 -4.11 -12.48
N LEU A 422 -3.10 -2.89 -12.16
CA LEU A 422 -3.37 -2.49 -10.78
C LEU A 422 -4.88 -2.50 -10.48
N SER A 423 -5.68 -1.95 -11.37
CA SER A 423 -7.12 -1.78 -11.21
C SER A 423 -7.81 -1.62 -12.56
N GLU A 424 -9.15 -1.65 -12.56
CA GLU A 424 -9.97 -1.30 -13.73
C GLU A 424 -9.68 0.11 -14.29
N PHE A 425 -9.05 0.99 -13.51
CA PHE A 425 -8.75 2.38 -13.89
C PHE A 425 -7.30 2.60 -14.32
N GLN A 426 -6.42 1.66 -14.00
CA GLN A 426 -4.97 1.80 -14.13
C GLN A 426 -4.33 0.45 -14.49
N HIS A 427 -4.10 0.25 -15.79
CA HIS A 427 -3.39 -0.90 -16.33
C HIS A 427 -2.68 -0.52 -17.64
N GLN A 428 -1.61 -1.25 -17.96
CA GLN A 428 -0.69 -0.93 -19.05
C GLN A 428 -0.54 -2.17 -19.94
N ASP A 429 -1.08 -2.09 -21.15
CA ASP A 429 -1.29 -3.25 -22.00
C ASP A 429 -0.36 -3.20 -23.20
N ILE A 430 0.14 -4.36 -23.62
CA ILE A 430 0.83 -4.56 -24.89
C ILE A 430 0.39 -5.87 -25.52
N GLY A 431 0.17 -5.87 -26.84
CA GLY A 431 -0.37 -7.06 -27.49
C GLY A 431 -0.54 -6.93 -29.00
N LEU A 432 -1.35 -7.84 -29.55
CA LEU A 432 -1.75 -7.91 -30.95
C LEU A 432 -3.25 -7.64 -31.12
N ARG A 433 -3.58 -6.99 -32.24
CA ARG A 433 -4.95 -6.80 -32.74
C ARG A 433 -4.97 -6.66 -34.25
N GLY A 434 -6.14 -6.65 -34.88
CA GLY A 434 -6.27 -6.18 -36.26
C GLY A 434 -5.90 -4.69 -36.38
N CYS A 435 -5.25 -4.30 -37.46
CA CYS A 435 -4.95 -2.88 -37.69
C CYS A 435 -6.24 -2.07 -37.92
N VAL A 436 -6.32 -0.86 -37.35
CA VAL A 436 -7.53 -0.01 -37.44
C VAL A 436 -7.72 0.58 -38.85
N ASN A 437 -6.63 1.08 -39.45
CA ASN A 437 -6.65 1.78 -40.75
C ASN A 437 -5.77 1.09 -41.80
N ALA A 438 -5.50 -0.20 -41.63
CA ALA A 438 -4.69 -0.99 -42.56
C ALA A 438 -5.17 -2.45 -42.54
N THR A 439 -4.76 -3.22 -43.55
CA THR A 439 -4.96 -4.67 -43.54
C THR A 439 -3.83 -5.34 -42.76
N GLY A 440 -4.16 -6.45 -42.09
CA GLY A 440 -3.19 -7.24 -41.32
C GLY A 440 -3.23 -6.97 -39.82
N MET A 441 -2.17 -7.42 -39.15
CA MET A 441 -2.03 -7.40 -37.70
C MET A 441 -1.18 -6.21 -37.25
N CYS A 442 -1.57 -5.60 -36.14
CA CYS A 442 -0.83 -4.52 -35.50
C CYS A 442 -0.44 -4.93 -34.08
N LEU A 443 0.82 -4.64 -33.74
CA LEU A 443 1.23 -4.53 -32.34
C LEU A 443 0.60 -3.25 -31.78
N TYR A 444 0.08 -3.32 -30.55
CA TYR A 444 -0.44 -2.16 -29.84
C TYR A 444 0.16 -2.06 -28.44
N ALA A 445 0.19 -0.86 -27.92
CA ALA A 445 0.41 -0.59 -26.51
C ALA A 445 -0.59 0.48 -26.05
N GLU A 446 -1.19 0.27 -24.87
CA GLU A 446 -2.17 1.18 -24.28
C GLU A 446 -1.76 1.48 -22.83
N LEU A 447 -1.58 2.75 -22.50
CA LEU A 447 -1.30 3.19 -21.14
C LEU A 447 -2.53 3.85 -20.53
N ARG A 448 -3.12 3.23 -19.51
CA ARG A 448 -4.27 3.78 -18.79
C ARG A 448 -3.86 4.37 -17.45
N ARG A 449 -4.15 5.65 -17.24
CA ARG A 449 -3.78 6.42 -16.05
C ARG A 449 -4.94 7.33 -15.65
N ASN A 450 -5.57 7.06 -14.52
CA ASN A 450 -6.72 7.84 -14.04
C ASN A 450 -7.78 8.03 -15.14
N LEU A 451 -8.22 6.91 -15.74
CA LEU A 451 -9.18 6.89 -16.86
C LEU A 451 -8.66 7.49 -18.18
N ALA A 452 -7.60 8.28 -18.18
CA ALA A 452 -6.96 8.76 -19.40
C ALA A 452 -6.21 7.63 -20.10
N THR A 453 -6.28 7.60 -21.42
CA THR A 453 -5.71 6.53 -22.25
C THR A 453 -4.72 7.11 -23.25
N GLU A 454 -3.50 6.60 -23.26
CA GLU A 454 -2.50 6.87 -24.31
C GLU A 454 -2.35 5.60 -25.16
N TYR A 455 -2.53 5.74 -26.47
CA TYR A 455 -2.53 4.60 -27.39
C TYR A 455 -1.39 4.69 -28.40
N TRP A 456 -0.79 3.54 -28.70
CA TRP A 456 0.23 3.37 -29.74
C TRP A 456 0.00 2.07 -30.49
N GLN A 457 0.31 2.07 -31.79
CA GLN A 457 0.34 0.85 -32.59
C GLN A 457 1.34 0.92 -33.73
N THR A 458 1.77 -0.24 -34.22
CA THR A 458 2.56 -0.37 -35.44
C THR A 458 2.19 -1.64 -36.20
N PRO A 459 2.16 -1.64 -37.55
CA PRO A 459 1.94 -2.85 -38.33
C PRO A 459 3.00 -3.91 -38.04
N LEU A 460 2.58 -5.16 -37.88
CA LEU A 460 3.47 -6.31 -37.82
C LEU A 460 3.78 -6.75 -39.25
N ASN A 461 5.07 -6.79 -39.63
CA ASN A 461 5.54 -7.26 -40.95
C ASN A 461 5.44 -8.80 -41.09
N GLU A 462 4.34 -9.42 -40.62
CA GLU A 462 3.97 -10.80 -40.94
C GLU A 462 2.83 -10.79 -41.96
N SER A 463 2.70 -11.87 -42.75
CA SER A 463 1.61 -11.99 -43.73
C SER A 463 0.24 -11.83 -43.05
N SER A 464 -0.70 -11.18 -43.73
CA SER A 464 -2.09 -10.94 -43.27
C SER A 464 -2.91 -12.19 -42.93
N SER A 465 -2.33 -13.39 -43.00
CA SER A 465 -2.95 -14.70 -42.85
C SER A 465 -2.79 -15.35 -41.47
N GLY A 466 -2.15 -14.70 -40.49
CA GLY A 466 -2.07 -15.16 -39.10
C GLY A 466 -0.75 -14.83 -38.41
N LEU A 467 -0.54 -15.45 -37.24
CA LEU A 467 0.71 -15.39 -36.49
C LEU A 467 1.43 -16.73 -36.60
N SER A 468 2.58 -16.74 -37.28
CA SER A 468 3.28 -17.98 -37.64
C SER A 468 4.05 -18.67 -36.51
N SER A 469 4.04 -18.07 -35.30
CA SER A 469 4.77 -18.39 -34.06
C SER A 469 6.07 -17.59 -33.86
N GLY A 470 6.30 -17.15 -32.61
CA GLY A 470 7.53 -16.50 -32.18
C GLY A 470 7.43 -15.00 -31.85
N LEU A 471 6.24 -14.47 -31.58
CA LEU A 471 6.10 -13.16 -30.94
C LEU A 471 6.04 -13.36 -29.41
N THR A 472 7.01 -12.77 -28.70
CA THR A 472 7.01 -12.70 -27.24
C THR A 472 6.76 -11.27 -26.81
N LEU A 473 5.83 -11.08 -25.89
CA LEU A 473 5.54 -9.80 -25.27
C LEU A 473 6.31 -9.70 -23.95
N HIS A 474 6.78 -8.51 -23.61
CA HIS A 474 7.59 -8.24 -22.42
C HIS A 474 7.06 -7.03 -21.65
N ILE A 475 7.00 -7.14 -20.34
CA ILE A 475 6.89 -6.02 -19.41
C ILE A 475 8.11 -6.05 -18.50
N ARG A 476 8.91 -4.99 -18.57
CA ARG A 476 10.08 -4.79 -17.72
C ARG A 476 9.72 -3.86 -16.58
N ALA A 477 9.66 -4.40 -15.37
CA ALA A 477 9.51 -3.63 -14.15
C ALA A 477 10.88 -3.28 -13.57
N THR A 478 11.07 -2.01 -13.26
CA THR A 478 12.16 -1.50 -12.42
C THR A 478 11.53 -0.68 -11.28
N PRO A 479 12.28 -0.37 -10.20
CA PRO A 479 11.68 0.30 -9.05
C PRO A 479 10.96 1.62 -9.38
N LEU A 480 11.37 2.32 -10.45
CA LEU A 480 10.83 3.65 -10.80
C LEU A 480 9.98 3.66 -12.09
N LYS A 481 10.02 2.61 -12.91
CA LYS A 481 9.26 2.57 -14.17
C LYS A 481 8.94 1.16 -14.65
N TYR A 482 7.93 1.09 -15.51
CA TYR A 482 7.62 -0.06 -16.36
C TYR A 482 7.90 0.27 -17.81
N GLU A 483 8.42 -0.70 -18.56
CA GLU A 483 8.63 -0.60 -20.01
C GLU A 483 7.89 -1.76 -20.70
N LEU A 484 7.12 -1.45 -21.74
CA LEU A 484 6.34 -2.41 -22.51
C LEU A 484 7.05 -2.67 -23.83
N GLY A 485 7.30 -3.93 -24.15
CA GLY A 485 8.06 -4.30 -25.34
C GLY A 485 7.71 -5.67 -25.90
N TYR A 486 8.37 -6.01 -27.00
CA TYR A 486 8.17 -7.28 -27.70
C TYR A 486 9.47 -7.78 -28.32
N SER A 487 9.53 -9.06 -28.64
CA SER A 487 10.59 -9.67 -29.44
C SER A 487 10.00 -10.63 -30.47
N LEU A 488 10.56 -10.60 -31.68
CA LEU A 488 10.25 -11.56 -32.74
C LEU A 488 11.22 -12.74 -32.70
N LYS A 489 10.81 -13.85 -33.32
CA LYS A 489 11.62 -15.07 -33.38
C LYS A 489 13.04 -14.79 -33.88
N GLY A 490 14.03 -15.19 -33.08
CA GLY A 490 15.45 -15.01 -33.42
C GLY A 490 16.02 -13.63 -33.08
N GLN A 491 15.21 -12.67 -32.60
CA GLN A 491 15.74 -11.44 -32.00
C GLN A 491 16.34 -11.75 -30.62
N LYS A 492 17.54 -11.20 -30.36
CA LYS A 492 18.26 -11.43 -29.10
C LYS A 492 17.80 -10.54 -27.95
N SER A 493 17.22 -9.38 -28.26
CA SER A 493 16.82 -8.38 -27.27
C SER A 493 15.42 -7.84 -27.55
N PRO A 494 14.59 -7.59 -26.52
CA PRO A 494 13.30 -6.93 -26.67
C PRO A 494 13.42 -5.50 -27.24
N THR A 495 12.42 -5.11 -28.02
CA THR A 495 12.17 -3.71 -28.41
C THR A 495 11.10 -3.12 -27.49
N TYR A 496 11.46 -2.13 -26.67
CA TYR A 496 10.52 -1.41 -25.82
C TYR A 496 9.94 -0.21 -26.56
N VAL A 497 8.61 -0.05 -26.50
CA VAL A 497 7.85 0.91 -27.29
C VAL A 497 7.13 1.97 -26.45
N LYS A 498 6.88 1.66 -25.18
CA LYS A 498 6.26 2.55 -24.19
C LYS A 498 6.91 2.38 -22.83
N GLU A 499 6.91 3.46 -22.06
CA GLU A 499 7.32 3.45 -20.66
C GLU A 499 6.38 4.29 -19.80
N ILE A 500 6.33 3.99 -18.52
CA ILE A 500 5.48 4.67 -17.54
C ILE A 500 6.08 4.59 -16.14
N GLU A 501 5.92 5.65 -15.35
CA GLU A 501 6.37 5.70 -13.96
C GLU A 501 5.67 4.64 -13.09
N SER A 502 6.41 4.01 -12.18
CA SER A 502 5.92 2.92 -11.34
C SER A 502 4.80 3.33 -10.37
N ARG A 503 4.69 4.62 -10.03
CA ARG A 503 3.64 5.14 -9.14
C ARG A 503 2.22 4.88 -9.66
N TRP A 504 2.06 4.80 -10.99
CA TRP A 504 0.78 4.48 -11.63
C TRP A 504 0.35 3.03 -11.43
N GLN A 505 1.23 2.19 -10.86
CA GLN A 505 1.00 0.79 -10.53
C GLN A 505 1.04 0.55 -9.01
N ALA A 506 0.89 1.62 -8.21
CA ALA A 506 0.94 1.55 -6.75
C ALA A 506 -0.17 2.33 -6.03
N PHE A 507 -0.67 3.41 -6.65
CA PHE A 507 -1.66 4.29 -6.02
C PHE A 507 -2.90 4.45 -6.88
N ALA A 508 -4.05 4.40 -6.21
CA ALA A 508 -5.36 4.63 -6.81
C ALA A 508 -5.50 6.07 -7.34
N PRO A 509 -6.41 6.32 -8.29
CA PRO A 509 -6.89 7.67 -8.59
C PRO A 509 -7.51 8.33 -7.35
N ALA A 510 -7.58 9.67 -7.35
CA ALA A 510 -8.26 10.41 -6.28
C ALA A 510 -9.72 9.95 -6.12
N GLY A 511 -10.18 9.79 -4.87
CA GLY A 511 -11.53 9.28 -4.56
C GLY A 511 -11.68 7.75 -4.64
N TRP A 512 -10.63 7.03 -5.01
CA TRP A 512 -10.62 5.57 -5.08
C TRP A 512 -9.58 4.97 -4.12
N PHE A 513 -9.72 3.68 -3.84
CA PHE A 513 -8.82 2.93 -2.96
C PHE A 513 -8.22 1.74 -3.70
N VAL A 514 -6.95 1.47 -3.44
CA VAL A 514 -6.27 0.25 -3.90
C VAL A 514 -5.61 -0.44 -2.70
N PHE A 515 -6.20 -1.56 -2.31
CA PHE A 515 -5.76 -2.48 -1.26
C PHE A 515 -4.96 -3.65 -1.84
N SER A 516 -5.20 -4.01 -3.09
CA SER A 516 -4.39 -4.98 -3.83
C SER A 516 -3.02 -4.36 -4.24
N GLY A 517 -2.42 -4.87 -5.31
CA GLY A 517 -1.20 -4.32 -5.89
C GLY A 517 -1.04 -4.81 -7.32
N ASN A 518 0.05 -4.39 -7.96
CA ASN A 518 0.26 -4.73 -9.36
C ASN A 518 0.34 -6.24 -9.60
N SER A 519 -0.29 -6.66 -10.70
CA SER A 519 -0.29 -8.02 -11.21
C SER A 519 0.08 -8.02 -12.69
N PHE A 520 0.71 -9.09 -13.17
CA PHE A 520 0.87 -9.30 -14.60
C PHE A 520 -0.27 -10.18 -15.13
N GLY A 521 -0.99 -9.67 -16.12
CA GLY A 521 -2.12 -10.34 -16.74
C GLY A 521 -1.79 -10.90 -18.11
N LEU A 522 -2.34 -12.06 -18.45
CA LEU A 522 -2.55 -12.53 -19.81
C LEU A 522 -4.03 -12.32 -20.13
N PHE A 523 -4.38 -11.72 -21.26
CA PHE A 523 -5.78 -11.46 -21.58
C PHE A 523 -6.08 -11.49 -23.07
N ALA A 524 -7.35 -11.72 -23.39
CA ALA A 524 -7.90 -11.51 -24.72
C ALA A 524 -9.35 -11.01 -24.62
N THR A 525 -9.72 -10.08 -25.48
CA THR A 525 -11.01 -9.38 -25.39
C THR A 525 -11.50 -8.93 -26.76
N GLY A 526 -12.82 -8.88 -26.90
CA GLY A 526 -13.50 -8.26 -28.04
C GLY A 526 -13.84 -6.78 -27.85
N GLU A 527 -13.47 -6.16 -26.72
CA GLU A 527 -13.67 -4.71 -26.45
C GLU A 527 -15.11 -4.26 -26.70
N GLY A 528 -16.06 -4.91 -26.04
CA GLY A 528 -17.50 -4.69 -26.19
C GLY A 528 -18.17 -5.48 -27.32
N GLU A 529 -17.40 -6.14 -28.20
CA GLU A 529 -17.94 -7.02 -29.24
C GLU A 529 -17.79 -8.51 -28.88
N PRO A 530 -18.74 -9.38 -29.27
CA PRO A 530 -18.55 -10.82 -29.19
C PRO A 530 -17.29 -11.24 -29.96
N TRP A 531 -16.58 -12.26 -29.46
CA TRP A 531 -15.48 -12.84 -30.23
C TRP A 531 -16.02 -13.38 -31.56
N PRO A 532 -15.44 -12.98 -32.73
CA PRO A 532 -15.99 -13.39 -34.02
C PRO A 532 -16.00 -14.91 -34.19
N TYR A 533 -17.07 -15.46 -34.77
CA TYR A 533 -17.21 -16.91 -35.00
C TYR A 533 -16.10 -17.51 -35.88
N ASN A 534 -15.46 -16.68 -36.69
CA ASN A 534 -14.37 -17.02 -37.61
C ASN A 534 -13.01 -16.49 -37.14
N ALA A 535 -12.93 -15.89 -35.94
CA ALA A 535 -11.66 -15.48 -35.36
C ALA A 535 -10.88 -16.72 -34.89
N PRO A 536 -9.53 -16.67 -34.93
CA PRO A 536 -8.68 -17.74 -34.43
C PRO A 536 -8.86 -17.99 -32.93
N ASP A 537 -8.50 -19.20 -32.51
CA ASP A 537 -8.14 -19.46 -31.12
C ASP A 537 -6.85 -18.70 -30.78
N VAL A 538 -6.85 -18.03 -29.64
CA VAL A 538 -5.73 -17.19 -29.19
C VAL A 538 -5.31 -17.56 -27.77
N GLY A 539 -4.04 -17.34 -27.46
CA GLY A 539 -3.50 -17.64 -26.13
C GLY A 539 -1.99 -17.60 -26.09
N PHE A 540 -1.39 -18.45 -25.27
CA PHE A 540 0.03 -18.42 -24.93
C PHE A 540 0.63 -19.82 -24.88
N THR A 541 1.90 -19.95 -25.26
CA THR A 541 2.66 -21.21 -25.16
C THR A 541 3.60 -21.23 -23.97
N LYS A 542 4.01 -20.07 -23.46
CA LYS A 542 4.96 -19.97 -22.35
C LYS A 542 4.88 -18.62 -21.66
N VAL A 543 5.04 -18.62 -20.34
CA VAL A 543 5.31 -17.43 -19.52
C VAL A 543 6.66 -17.59 -18.83
N THR A 544 7.40 -16.50 -18.68
CA THR A 544 8.66 -16.46 -17.95
C THR A 544 8.73 -15.18 -17.13
N GLU A 545 8.92 -15.34 -15.83
CA GLU A 545 9.23 -14.28 -14.89
C GLU A 545 10.71 -14.37 -14.56
N THR A 546 11.47 -13.32 -14.88
CA THR A 546 12.90 -13.25 -14.59
C THR A 546 13.17 -12.09 -13.64
N PRO A 547 13.25 -12.35 -12.33
CA PRO A 547 13.83 -11.43 -11.38
C PRO A 547 15.26 -11.15 -11.82
N THR A 548 15.60 -9.89 -12.09
CA THR A 548 16.93 -9.58 -12.65
C THR A 548 17.91 -9.07 -11.62
N ASP A 549 17.45 -8.73 -10.41
CA ASP A 549 18.29 -8.47 -9.25
C ASP A 549 17.44 -8.27 -7.99
N VAL A 550 18.05 -8.60 -6.86
CA VAL A 550 17.58 -8.36 -5.50
C VAL A 550 17.78 -6.87 -5.18
N VAL A 551 17.01 -5.99 -5.83
CA VAL A 551 17.09 -4.54 -5.60
C VAL A 551 16.22 -4.19 -4.40
N TYR A 552 16.87 -3.79 -3.31
CA TYR A 552 16.20 -3.13 -2.20
C TYR A 552 16.81 -1.76 -1.97
N LEU A 553 16.01 -0.89 -1.38
CA LEU A 553 16.53 0.35 -0.85
C LEU A 553 17.41 0.02 0.37
N CYS A 554 18.63 0.53 0.38
CA CYS A 554 19.44 0.69 1.58
C CYS A 554 19.01 1.94 2.34
N HIS A 555 19.45 2.04 3.59
CA HIS A 555 19.31 3.26 4.39
C HIS A 555 19.82 4.49 3.61
N GLY A 556 19.06 5.59 3.61
CA GLY A 556 19.39 6.81 2.87
C GLY A 556 18.97 6.85 1.39
N GLY A 557 18.02 6.00 0.96
CA GLY A 557 17.41 6.10 -0.38
C GLY A 557 18.28 5.61 -1.54
N THR A 558 19.37 4.91 -1.25
CA THR A 558 20.27 4.33 -2.27
C THR A 558 19.81 2.92 -2.64
N PHE A 559 19.83 2.57 -3.92
CA PHE A 559 19.53 1.20 -4.34
C PHE A 559 20.72 0.29 -4.10
N CYS A 560 20.44 -0.83 -3.46
CA CYS A 560 21.39 -1.88 -3.17
C CYS A 560 20.95 -3.17 -3.86
N GLN A 561 21.90 -3.84 -4.49
CA GLN A 561 21.75 -5.19 -5.03
C GLN A 561 22.36 -6.16 -4.04
N GLY A 562 21.53 -7.08 -3.56
CA GLY A 562 22.00 -8.27 -2.88
C GLY A 562 22.58 -9.25 -3.88
N GLY A 563 23.77 -9.77 -3.62
CA GLY A 563 24.33 -10.92 -4.34
C GLY A 563 24.96 -11.91 -3.36
N PRO A 564 25.38 -13.09 -3.85
CA PRO A 564 26.02 -14.14 -3.01
C PRO A 564 27.26 -13.65 -2.24
N ASN A 565 27.88 -12.56 -2.70
CA ASN A 565 29.09 -11.96 -2.13
C ASN A 565 28.82 -10.65 -1.35
N GLY A 566 27.59 -10.44 -0.86
CA GLY A 566 27.20 -9.27 -0.07
C GLY A 566 26.46 -8.19 -0.86
N THR A 567 26.00 -7.16 -0.14
CA THR A 567 25.20 -6.04 -0.67
C THR A 567 26.11 -5.01 -1.34
N ARG A 568 25.81 -4.63 -2.58
CA ARG A 568 26.51 -3.53 -3.31
C ARG A 568 25.53 -2.42 -3.66
N ALA A 569 25.93 -1.17 -3.52
CA ALA A 569 25.15 -0.04 -4.04
C ALA A 569 25.17 -0.05 -5.58
N VAL A 570 24.00 -0.06 -6.21
CA VAL A 570 23.86 -0.19 -7.69
C VAL A 570 23.44 1.10 -8.33
N THR A 571 22.77 1.98 -7.60
CA THR A 571 22.43 3.29 -8.13
C THR A 571 22.28 4.25 -6.96
N ALA A 572 23.15 5.25 -6.90
CA ALA A 572 22.80 6.48 -6.21
C ALA A 572 21.62 7.06 -6.98
N VAL A 573 20.41 7.01 -6.41
CA VAL A 573 19.38 7.95 -6.84
C VAL A 573 20.01 9.30 -6.60
N LYS A 574 20.50 9.96 -7.65
CA LYS A 574 20.62 11.40 -7.62
C LYS A 574 19.21 11.84 -7.20
N PRO A 575 19.03 12.49 -6.04
CA PRO A 575 17.80 13.22 -5.83
C PRO A 575 17.59 14.05 -7.09
N TRP A 576 16.36 14.21 -7.55
CA TRP A 576 16.01 15.21 -8.55
C TRP A 576 16.57 16.56 -8.09
N ILE A 577 17.82 16.82 -8.47
CA ILE A 577 18.50 18.10 -8.37
C ILE A 577 18.33 18.61 -9.78
N ASP A 578 17.25 19.35 -9.96
CA ASP A 578 17.12 20.24 -11.10
C ASP A 578 18.43 21.02 -11.28
N ARG A 579 18.83 21.06 -12.54
CA ARG A 579 20.00 21.71 -13.12
C ARG A 579 20.57 22.86 -12.28
N GLY A 580 21.83 22.69 -11.86
CA GLY A 580 22.76 23.78 -11.61
C GLY A 580 22.96 24.17 -10.14
N THR A 581 24.22 24.09 -9.70
CA THR A 581 24.79 24.56 -8.42
C THR A 581 24.37 23.84 -7.14
N ILE A 582 25.37 23.22 -6.49
CA ILE A 582 25.35 22.88 -5.06
C ILE A 582 24.95 24.16 -4.29
N ARG A 583 23.75 24.18 -3.73
CA ARG A 583 23.33 25.16 -2.71
C ARG A 583 22.84 24.39 -1.48
N ARG A 584 23.24 24.92 -0.32
CA ARG A 584 22.87 24.50 1.05
C ARG A 584 21.35 24.25 1.18
N PRO A 585 20.92 23.39 2.12
CA PRO A 585 19.51 23.04 2.32
C PRO A 585 18.63 24.29 2.43
N ARG A 586 17.59 24.37 1.58
CA ARG A 586 16.55 25.40 1.64
C ARG A 586 15.68 25.17 2.88
N GLN A 587 15.42 26.28 3.56
CA GLN A 587 14.58 26.40 4.75
C GLN A 587 13.10 26.05 4.48
N PRO A 588 12.32 25.72 5.52
CA PRO A 588 10.85 25.80 5.46
C PRO A 588 10.41 27.28 5.38
N PHE A 589 9.21 27.54 4.85
CA PHE A 589 8.53 28.84 4.69
C PHE A 589 8.81 29.65 3.40
N GLN A 590 8.01 29.39 2.37
CA GLN A 590 7.75 30.34 1.28
C GLN A 590 6.67 31.35 1.72
N LEU A 591 7.05 32.40 2.46
CA LEU A 591 6.19 33.58 2.67
C LEU A 591 6.98 34.91 2.69
N CYS A 592 8.31 34.90 2.79
CA CYS A 592 9.17 36.08 2.58
C CYS A 592 10.17 35.80 1.42
N ASP A 593 9.79 36.02 0.15
CA ASP A 593 10.78 36.11 -0.96
C ASP A 593 11.45 37.49 -0.95
N LEU A 594 12.48 37.62 -0.11
CA LEU A 594 13.17 38.88 0.20
C LEU A 594 13.96 39.47 -0.99
N THR A 595 14.23 38.68 -2.03
CA THR A 595 14.89 39.18 -3.25
C THR A 595 14.03 40.21 -4.01
N LYS A 596 12.69 40.09 -3.91
CA LYS A 596 11.74 41.04 -4.51
C LYS A 596 11.49 42.27 -3.62
N ALA A 597 11.64 42.13 -2.30
CA ALA A 597 11.42 43.19 -1.32
C ALA A 597 12.54 44.25 -1.31
N GLN A 598 13.79 43.86 -1.58
CA GLN A 598 14.92 44.80 -1.61
C GLN A 598 14.97 45.67 -2.88
N SER A 599 14.33 45.26 -3.98
CA SER A 599 14.42 45.96 -5.27
C SER A 599 13.23 46.89 -5.59
N GLY A 600 12.30 47.10 -4.65
CA GLY A 600 11.10 47.92 -4.87
C GLY A 600 10.11 47.39 -5.93
N ARG A 601 10.23 46.13 -6.36
CA ARG A 601 9.43 45.55 -7.46
C ARG A 601 8.12 44.91 -7.02
N TYR A 602 7.74 45.03 -5.74
CA TYR A 602 6.39 44.65 -5.30
C TYR A 602 5.31 45.62 -5.82
N HIS A 603 5.69 46.81 -6.28
CA HIS A 603 4.75 47.84 -6.71
C HIS A 603 4.09 47.61 -8.09
N ASN A 604 4.63 46.73 -8.95
CA ASN A 604 4.14 46.52 -10.32
C ASN A 604 3.47 45.16 -10.56
N PHE A 605 3.43 44.26 -9.56
CA PHE A 605 2.86 42.92 -9.75
C PHE A 605 1.32 42.94 -9.67
N ALA A 606 0.74 43.80 -8.82
CA ALA A 606 -0.71 43.92 -8.67
C ALA A 606 -1.39 44.63 -9.86
N SER A 607 -0.71 45.53 -10.57
CA SER A 607 -1.29 46.22 -11.72
C SER A 607 -1.32 45.36 -12.99
N GLN A 608 -0.37 44.42 -13.13
CA GLN A 608 -0.29 43.55 -14.31
C GLN A 608 -1.20 42.32 -14.26
N GLU A 609 -1.51 41.76 -13.08
CA GLU A 609 -2.42 40.61 -12.99
C GLU A 609 -3.91 40.99 -12.91
N LEU A 610 -4.24 42.21 -12.49
CA LEU A 610 -5.64 42.66 -12.36
C LEU A 610 -6.13 43.54 -13.53
N GLY A 611 -5.26 43.87 -14.50
CA GLY A 611 -5.66 44.61 -15.70
C GLY A 611 -6.12 46.05 -15.48
N ILE A 612 -5.75 46.69 -14.38
CA ILE A 612 -6.14 48.08 -14.05
C ILE A 612 -4.93 49.00 -14.22
N ASP A 613 -4.88 49.73 -15.35
CA ASP A 613 -3.91 50.80 -15.53
C ASP A 613 -4.30 52.03 -14.68
N GLY A 614 -3.39 52.47 -13.81
CA GLY A 614 -3.51 53.74 -13.06
C GLY A 614 -3.69 53.65 -11.54
N PHE A 615 -3.58 52.47 -10.92
CA PHE A 615 -3.70 52.36 -9.46
C PHE A 615 -2.47 52.91 -8.72
N GLN A 616 -2.60 54.09 -8.10
CA GLN A 616 -1.62 54.63 -7.15
C GLN A 616 -2.02 54.19 -5.73
N PRO A 617 -1.23 53.36 -5.03
CA PRO A 617 -1.57 52.94 -3.68
C PRO A 617 -1.55 54.15 -2.73
N THR A 618 -2.70 54.45 -2.15
CA THR A 618 -2.86 55.52 -1.16
C THR A 618 -2.12 55.19 0.14
N ARG A 619 -1.99 56.20 1.02
CA ARG A 619 -1.27 56.18 2.33
C ARG A 619 -1.61 55.02 3.29
N LEU A 620 -2.58 54.17 2.99
CA LEU A 620 -3.04 53.05 3.84
C LEU A 620 -2.22 51.74 3.72
N LEU A 621 -1.57 51.46 2.60
CA LEU A 621 -0.83 50.19 2.40
C LEU A 621 0.62 50.21 2.92
N SER A 622 1.22 51.40 3.05
CA SER A 622 2.61 51.56 3.51
C SER A 622 2.88 51.08 4.95
N PRO A 623 2.00 51.31 5.94
CA PRO A 623 2.23 50.85 7.32
C PRO A 623 2.18 49.32 7.47
N ILE A 624 1.36 48.64 6.67
CA ILE A 624 1.20 47.18 6.68
C ILE A 624 2.48 46.51 6.15
N MET A 625 3.00 47.00 5.02
CA MET A 625 4.23 46.49 4.42
C MET A 625 5.48 46.79 5.28
N ALA A 626 5.50 47.91 6.02
CA ALA A 626 6.57 48.22 6.95
C ALA A 626 6.64 47.25 8.14
N ARG A 627 5.48 46.77 8.64
CA ARG A 627 5.41 45.80 9.74
C ARG A 627 5.83 44.40 9.30
N ILE A 628 5.45 43.97 8.09
CA ILE A 628 5.89 42.69 7.50
C ILE A 628 7.43 42.67 7.36
N ASN A 629 8.02 43.77 6.87
CA ASN A 629 9.48 43.90 6.75
C ASN A 629 10.21 43.98 8.10
N GLN A 630 9.56 44.39 9.18
CA GLN A 630 10.12 44.35 10.53
C GLN A 630 10.08 42.93 11.11
N GLY A 631 9.05 42.15 10.78
CA GLY A 631 8.92 40.73 11.11
C GLY A 631 9.99 39.86 10.45
N CYS A 632 10.19 39.96 9.13
CA CYS A 632 11.22 39.16 8.44
C CYS A 632 12.66 39.49 8.93
N ARG A 633 12.95 40.73 9.38
CA ARG A 633 14.26 41.11 9.96
C ARG A 633 14.56 40.51 11.34
N LYS A 634 13.54 40.26 12.17
CA LYS A 634 13.73 39.61 13.47
C LYS A 634 13.97 38.11 13.34
N ALA A 635 13.41 37.48 12.30
CA ALA A 635 13.66 36.08 11.98
C ALA A 635 15.14 35.82 11.59
N GLU A 636 15.78 36.78 10.91
CA GLU A 636 17.21 36.72 10.56
C GLU A 636 18.12 36.69 11.79
N ALA A 637 17.82 37.47 12.83
CA ALA A 637 18.60 37.51 14.08
C ALA A 637 18.56 36.18 14.85
N VAL A 638 17.43 35.47 14.80
CA VAL A 638 17.25 34.15 15.43
C VAL A 638 18.01 33.06 14.65
N GLN A 639 18.00 33.13 13.31
CA GLN A 639 18.81 32.22 12.49
C GLN A 639 20.30 32.45 12.61
N ASP A 640 20.76 33.70 12.76
CA ASP A 640 22.17 34.00 12.95
C ASP A 640 22.65 33.49 14.32
N CYS A 641 21.77 33.50 15.34
CA CYS A 641 22.03 32.92 16.66
C CYS A 641 22.16 31.37 16.60
N LEU A 642 21.25 30.71 15.88
CA LEU A 642 21.29 29.26 15.62
C LEU A 642 22.53 28.84 14.82
N HIS A 643 22.90 29.60 13.79
CA HIS A 643 24.10 29.32 13.00
C HIS A 643 25.40 29.52 13.79
N ARG A 644 25.49 30.53 14.66
CA ARG A 644 26.67 30.74 15.52
C ARG A 644 26.81 29.64 16.58
N GLY A 645 25.71 29.15 17.14
CA GLY A 645 25.70 28.03 18.09
C GLY A 645 26.15 26.70 17.46
N ILE A 646 25.73 26.43 16.22
CA ILE A 646 26.13 25.21 15.48
C ILE A 646 27.57 25.31 14.95
N ALA A 647 28.01 26.51 14.54
CA ALA A 647 29.39 26.74 14.08
C ALA A 647 30.43 26.53 15.19
N MET A 648 30.13 26.87 16.45
CA MET A 648 31.01 26.61 17.59
C MET A 648 31.17 25.11 17.90
N MET A 649 30.18 24.26 17.59
CA MET A 649 30.29 22.81 17.81
C MET A 649 31.13 22.09 16.74
N PHE A 650 31.18 22.61 15.51
CA PHE A 650 31.85 21.95 14.39
C PHE A 650 33.31 22.35 14.19
N TRP A 651 33.78 23.45 14.80
CA TRP A 651 35.14 23.96 14.61
C TRP A 651 36.15 23.59 15.71
N GLY A 652 35.75 22.77 16.69
CA GLY A 652 36.62 22.31 17.78
C GLY A 652 37.36 20.99 17.54
N HIS A 653 37.19 20.33 16.39
CA HIS A 653 37.75 19.00 16.14
C HIS A 653 38.84 18.93 15.06
N MET A 654 39.28 20.09 14.52
CA MET A 654 40.16 20.13 13.35
C MET A 654 41.39 21.05 13.45
N ASP A 655 41.78 21.54 14.63
CA ASP A 655 43.11 22.15 14.76
C ASP A 655 43.65 22.10 16.20
N GLY A 656 44.67 21.27 16.41
CA GLY A 656 45.30 21.06 17.72
C GLY A 656 46.14 22.25 18.21
N ARG A 657 45.50 23.27 18.79
CA ARG A 657 46.16 24.28 19.65
C ARG A 657 45.33 24.51 20.93
N GLY A 658 46.01 24.46 22.08
CA GLY A 658 45.39 24.53 23.42
C GLY A 658 45.14 25.94 23.97
N SER A 659 44.56 25.93 25.19
CA SER A 659 44.27 27.03 26.17
C SER A 659 43.22 28.07 25.71
N ASP A 660 42.14 28.41 26.42
CA ASP A 660 41.68 28.21 27.81
C ASP A 660 40.14 28.33 27.92
N GLN A 661 39.60 27.75 29.00
CA GLN A 661 38.22 27.75 29.53
C GLN A 661 37.06 27.28 28.61
N TRP A 662 36.75 25.98 28.71
CA TRP A 662 35.60 25.36 28.05
C TRP A 662 34.47 25.04 29.04
N TRP A 663 33.23 25.32 28.66
CA TRP A 663 32.04 24.82 29.33
C TRP A 663 31.88 23.32 29.03
N SER A 664 31.53 22.53 30.04
CA SER A 664 31.20 21.11 29.84
C SER A 664 29.90 20.96 29.03
N TRP A 665 29.76 19.85 28.30
CA TRP A 665 28.58 19.55 27.48
C TRP A 665 27.27 19.63 28.29
N GLN A 666 27.31 19.27 29.58
CA GLN A 666 26.19 19.41 30.51
C GLN A 666 25.83 20.87 30.85
N GLN A 667 26.80 21.78 30.90
CA GLN A 667 26.55 23.21 31.13
C GLN A 667 25.93 23.90 29.90
N CYS A 668 26.34 23.51 28.69
CA CYS A 668 25.69 23.99 27.46
C CYS A 668 24.26 23.48 27.35
N HIS A 669 24.00 22.21 27.70
CA HIS A 669 22.65 21.65 27.66
C HIS A 669 21.72 22.30 28.70
N ALA A 670 22.23 22.63 29.89
CA ALA A 670 21.47 23.32 30.93
C ALA A 670 21.12 24.78 30.55
N TYR A 671 22.03 25.49 29.89
CA TYR A 671 21.77 26.86 29.40
C TYR A 671 20.73 26.89 28.27
N PHE A 672 20.80 25.93 27.33
CA PHE A 672 19.80 25.81 26.26
C PHE A 672 18.42 25.38 26.79
N ALA A 673 18.37 24.45 27.75
CA ALA A 673 17.11 24.01 28.35
C ALA A 673 16.39 25.11 29.16
N ALA A 674 17.14 26.04 29.76
CA ALA A 674 16.57 27.10 30.60
C ALA A 674 15.99 28.30 29.81
N ASN A 675 16.54 28.63 28.64
CA ASN A 675 16.22 29.90 27.96
C ASN A 675 15.39 29.75 26.67
N MET A 676 15.36 28.56 26.05
CA MET A 676 14.72 28.38 24.74
C MET A 676 13.18 28.34 24.81
N SER A 677 12.61 27.87 25.93
CA SER A 677 11.15 27.80 26.11
C SER A 677 10.50 29.17 26.31
N GLN A 678 11.17 30.09 27.01
CA GLN A 678 10.65 31.45 27.21
C GLN A 678 10.71 32.30 25.94
N GLU A 679 11.77 32.16 25.12
CA GLU A 679 11.87 32.89 23.86
C GLU A 679 10.92 32.34 22.78
N MET A 680 10.72 31.01 22.72
CA MET A 680 9.71 30.41 21.82
C MET A 680 8.28 30.81 22.20
N MET A 681 7.92 30.79 23.49
CA MET A 681 6.58 31.21 23.90
C MET A 681 6.33 32.71 23.70
N ALA A 682 7.35 33.57 23.88
CA ALA A 682 7.25 34.99 23.56
C ALA A 682 7.12 35.25 22.05
N TRP A 683 7.74 34.41 21.22
CA TRP A 683 7.65 34.46 19.76
C TRP A 683 6.28 34.02 19.24
N GLU A 684 5.73 32.90 19.74
CA GLU A 684 4.39 32.42 19.41
C GLU A 684 3.30 33.43 19.81
N ALA A 685 3.39 34.01 21.01
CA ALA A 685 2.46 35.06 21.46
C ALA A 685 2.51 36.33 20.57
N SER A 686 3.69 36.65 20.02
CA SER A 686 3.88 37.76 19.09
C SER A 686 3.26 37.49 17.71
N ILE A 687 3.34 36.25 17.22
CA ILE A 687 2.72 35.84 15.95
C ILE A 687 1.20 35.92 16.06
N VAL A 688 0.64 35.32 17.11
CA VAL A 688 -0.82 35.31 17.34
C VAL A 688 -1.36 36.74 17.45
N LYS A 689 -0.66 37.63 18.16
CA LYS A 689 -1.06 39.04 18.27
C LYS A 689 -1.00 39.78 16.94
N ASN A 690 0.04 39.60 16.14
CA ASN A 690 0.19 40.27 14.85
C ASN A 690 -0.84 39.77 13.81
N THR A 691 -1.20 38.49 13.85
CA THR A 691 -2.26 37.92 13.00
C THR A 691 -3.62 38.49 13.39
N TYR A 692 -3.92 38.58 14.69
CA TYR A 692 -5.18 39.15 15.19
C TYR A 692 -5.33 40.65 14.86
N ASP A 693 -4.24 41.43 14.97
CA ASP A 693 -4.20 42.84 14.59
C ASP A 693 -4.37 43.04 13.06
N SER A 694 -3.98 42.05 12.25
CA SER A 694 -4.11 42.10 10.78
C SER A 694 -5.54 41.77 10.32
N VAL A 695 -6.17 40.75 10.93
CA VAL A 695 -7.58 40.41 10.67
C VAL A 695 -8.49 41.58 11.06
N SER A 696 -8.28 42.15 12.24
CA SER A 696 -9.06 43.33 12.69
C SER A 696 -8.81 44.59 11.86
N ALA A 697 -7.69 44.71 11.15
CA ALA A 697 -7.47 45.78 10.17
C ALA A 697 -8.21 45.54 8.85
N LEU A 698 -8.33 44.28 8.42
CA LEU A 698 -9.10 43.87 7.25
C LEU A 698 -10.60 44.09 7.45
N ASP A 699 -11.13 43.78 8.64
CA ASP A 699 -12.53 44.02 9.00
C ASP A 699 -12.88 45.51 8.97
N ARG A 700 -11.98 46.36 9.49
CA ARG A 700 -12.15 47.83 9.46
C ARG A 700 -12.06 48.40 8.04
N TRP A 701 -11.21 47.83 7.19
CA TRP A 701 -11.13 48.22 5.78
C TRP A 701 -12.41 47.85 5.03
N THR A 702 -12.95 46.65 5.28
CA THR A 702 -14.20 46.17 4.68
C THR A 702 -15.40 47.05 5.10
N ALA A 703 -15.48 47.40 6.39
CA ALA A 703 -16.49 48.32 6.91
C ALA A 703 -16.38 49.74 6.30
N GLU A 704 -15.16 50.23 6.07
CA GLU A 704 -14.92 51.54 5.45
C GLU A 704 -15.24 51.52 3.95
N MET A 705 -14.97 50.42 3.23
CA MET A 705 -15.35 50.25 1.82
C MET A 705 -16.88 50.22 1.64
N GLN A 706 -17.60 49.53 2.53
CA GLN A 706 -19.07 49.57 2.57
C GLN A 706 -19.61 50.97 2.89
N ARG A 707 -18.89 51.75 3.71
CA ARG A 707 -19.28 53.13 4.05
C ARG A 707 -19.04 54.12 2.92
N VAL A 708 -17.95 53.96 2.16
CA VAL A 708 -17.50 54.91 1.13
C VAL A 708 -18.13 54.63 -0.24
N ASN A 709 -18.42 53.36 -0.56
CA ASN A 709 -19.16 53.00 -1.77
C ASN A 709 -20.13 51.83 -1.48
N PRO A 710 -21.37 52.14 -1.05
CA PRO A 710 -22.32 51.12 -0.58
C PRO A 710 -22.66 50.05 -1.63
N GLY A 711 -22.52 50.36 -2.93
CA GLY A 711 -22.87 49.46 -4.03
C GLY A 711 -21.73 48.58 -4.53
N VAL A 712 -20.54 48.58 -3.89
CA VAL A 712 -19.38 47.84 -4.43
C VAL A 712 -19.61 46.32 -4.45
N PHE A 713 -20.43 45.81 -3.53
CA PHE A 713 -20.83 44.39 -3.50
C PHE A 713 -21.98 44.12 -4.48
N ASP A 714 -22.90 45.08 -4.68
CA ASP A 714 -23.95 44.99 -5.70
C ASP A 714 -23.38 44.99 -7.14
N ASP A 715 -22.31 45.75 -7.39
CA ASP A 715 -21.61 45.77 -8.68
C ASP A 715 -20.85 44.45 -8.95
N LEU A 716 -20.27 43.83 -7.91
CA LEU A 716 -19.64 42.51 -8.01
C LEU A 716 -20.69 41.42 -8.30
N GLU A 717 -21.86 41.52 -7.70
CA GLU A 717 -22.96 40.59 -7.91
C GLU A 717 -23.64 40.79 -9.28
N ARG A 718 -23.67 42.03 -9.80
CA ARG A 718 -24.05 42.32 -11.19
C ARG A 718 -23.05 41.71 -12.18
N TRP A 719 -21.75 41.88 -11.94
CA TRP A 719 -20.70 41.29 -12.78
C TRP A 719 -20.70 39.77 -12.77
N ARG A 720 -21.00 39.16 -11.62
CA ARG A 720 -21.21 37.71 -11.51
C ARG A 720 -22.39 37.25 -12.38
N LYS A 721 -23.54 37.94 -12.30
CA LYS A 721 -24.69 37.62 -13.16
C LYS A 721 -24.42 37.82 -14.65
N GLU A 722 -23.71 38.88 -15.02
CA GLU A 722 -23.29 39.11 -16.40
C GLU A 722 -22.31 38.03 -16.89
N ALA A 723 -21.49 37.44 -16.01
CA ALA A 723 -20.63 36.31 -16.34
C ALA A 723 -21.42 34.99 -16.48
N GLU A 724 -22.37 34.73 -15.60
CA GLU A 724 -23.28 33.57 -15.64
C GLU A 724 -24.14 33.56 -16.93
N GLU A 725 -24.61 34.72 -17.40
CA GLU A 725 -25.39 34.84 -18.65
C GLU A 725 -24.54 34.64 -19.91
N ASN A 726 -23.24 34.96 -19.86
CA ASN A 726 -22.35 34.91 -21.03
C ASN A 726 -21.64 33.56 -21.21
N ASP A 727 -21.45 32.77 -20.15
CA ASP A 727 -20.90 31.41 -20.23
C ASP A 727 -21.46 30.49 -19.12
N PRO A 728 -22.68 29.93 -19.30
CA PRO A 728 -23.36 29.15 -18.26
C PRO A 728 -22.60 27.88 -17.85
N ALA A 729 -21.78 27.33 -18.76
CA ALA A 729 -21.05 26.07 -18.56
C ALA A 729 -19.89 26.19 -17.56
N MET A 730 -19.42 27.41 -17.27
CA MET A 730 -18.37 27.63 -16.26
C MET A 730 -18.90 27.51 -14.83
N PHE A 731 -20.22 27.64 -14.62
CA PHE A 731 -20.83 27.73 -13.28
C PHE A 731 -21.71 26.52 -12.91
N GLU A 732 -22.00 25.59 -13.83
CA GLU A 732 -22.72 24.34 -13.52
C GLU A 732 -21.96 23.44 -12.50
N ASP A 733 -20.64 23.60 -12.34
CA ASP A 733 -19.84 22.87 -11.35
C ASP A 733 -19.80 23.53 -9.94
N LEU A 734 -20.32 24.75 -9.78
CA LEU A 734 -20.30 25.47 -8.50
C LEU A 734 -21.59 25.31 -7.70
N ASP A 735 -22.74 25.14 -8.36
CA ASP A 735 -24.04 24.97 -7.68
C ASP A 735 -24.21 23.57 -7.05
N GLU A 736 -23.44 22.55 -7.46
CA GLU A 736 -23.41 21.25 -6.75
C GLU A 736 -22.60 21.29 -5.43
N VAL A 737 -21.84 22.36 -5.18
CA VAL A 737 -21.00 22.48 -3.97
C VAL A 737 -21.73 23.23 -2.84
N ASP A 738 -22.68 24.12 -3.17
CA ASP A 738 -23.27 25.04 -2.18
C ASP A 738 -24.51 24.47 -1.44
N GLU A 739 -25.12 23.37 -1.92
CA GLU A 739 -26.24 22.73 -1.20
C GLU A 739 -25.81 21.67 -0.17
N GLN A 740 -24.52 21.27 -0.11
CA GLN A 740 -24.09 20.20 0.80
C GLN A 740 -23.21 20.57 1.99
N ASP A 741 -22.60 21.75 2.03
CA ASP A 741 -21.80 22.12 3.20
C ASP A 741 -21.99 23.59 3.57
N GLY A 742 -22.82 23.81 4.60
CA GLY A 742 -22.92 25.08 5.33
C GLY A 742 -21.61 25.42 6.05
N LEU A 743 -20.59 25.79 5.30
CA LEU A 743 -19.32 26.30 5.79
C LEU A 743 -19.28 27.81 5.58
N GLY A 744 -19.68 28.54 6.63
CA GLY A 744 -19.40 29.95 6.74
C GLY A 744 -17.89 30.21 6.75
N GLY A 745 -17.46 31.13 5.90
CA GLY A 745 -16.33 32.04 6.10
C GLY A 745 -14.92 31.45 6.06
N GLN A 746 -14.27 31.60 4.91
CA GLN A 746 -12.93 32.21 4.83
C GLN A 746 -12.85 33.17 3.66
#